data_AF-A0A815AMA8-F1
#
_entry.id   AF-A0A815AMA8-F1
#
_cell.length_a   1.000
_cell.length_b   1.000
_cell.length_c   1.000
_cell.angle_alpha   90.00
_cell.angle_beta   90.00
_cell.angle_gamma   90.00
#
_symmetry.space_group_name_H-M   'P 1'
#
loop_
_entity.id
_entity.type
_entity.pdbx_description
1 polymer ?
#
loop_
_entity_poly.entity_id
_entity_poly.type
_entity_poly.pdbx_seq_one_letter_code
_entity_poly.pdbx_strand_id
1 'polypeptide(L)'
;MENEIKKNKNIDNEEHYQTYEHPSSCPAGADCQDTSEDHENAYRHLPLCEQFQQCLKYRQHNKNHCEQFRHCHRFCELANSCVNFHDKKHIENYKHPFPLPCSLTPYHCALHEEFKMATDKHSLLDEIQRHCLNFAHVCEFGQDCTEKDPSHWEESIHIRRPLCPFGDQCAKLIQEDHLNSFTHPNIRDIRFRCPDADKCRDRRDLQHLAEFRHQITSENSGVVRYYNLNKDINFVQNHHDNIKRVQNYVKKQKWEALKSDSILKDIINWIRTVQPVHRCRAEIFESILLHGHVMSRNYMENLKKPQCVIDSVLQHNRLQQIRYFTETEFAKRIKEYVTALVEEEFERKRAENKNLVNSTIANSASRMELIQEKEKFLLRTFSRDDLEAIKNTAIEIAQASIKLHSNPAGLGYPPDKELGTDKNVFSILGPNLGHYYGDICIVFKREILHHPDANFSIQAATSYVSGRSFKWRPWLGDDPGAKDKRIELFHKTKLHASIKGYEYATALELIAVTGQTLKKKSMNINLTTILQRWVDVDSHMNIECHLPQLIPLDYIDHIYMSQNAFDSLNPNAQHAIDTIFQNRITKTPHEIELTQPALKHGPKPESKARTDYQDFVVKKLIDKFRHRGVNSLNGPIRGIFITIPPTEFTDHFVLPLTISQAYQQYKTNHSQVPIDIPVYIYWQVLHGDMMLTLSNEQIDTGESQPNLRCLTCYVAKQPTIKGTDYHENVSYLHIGGPGAPFEHGIVLKEHRYSAASNAFYVGCNTDNLMTFSLEIQRSTGTAILSHSGPNLIYNRKKISYTFEKSNLDLNQLNFIHASAGACKVPIRNLFVTFKKEPEPFDDAVDTAQPTVSSTANQRPESKDEKS
;
A
#
# COMPACT_ATOMS: atom_id res chain seq x y z
N MET A 1 32.96 36.23 15.48
CA MET A 1 33.41 37.54 14.95
C MET A 1 32.21 38.49 14.75
N GLU A 2 31.24 38.48 15.66
CA GLU A 2 29.93 39.14 15.46
C GLU A 2 29.80 40.52 16.14
N ASN A 3 30.86 41.04 16.77
CA ASN A 3 30.81 42.31 17.49
C ASN A 3 31.48 43.50 16.77
N GLU A 4 31.94 43.35 15.53
CA GLU A 4 32.51 44.49 14.75
C GLU A 4 31.63 44.98 13.59
N ILE A 5 30.52 44.32 13.27
CA ILE A 5 29.66 44.70 12.12
C ILE A 5 28.71 45.88 12.43
N LYS A 6 28.63 46.34 13.69
CA LYS A 6 27.77 47.49 14.09
C LYS A 6 28.49 48.85 14.13
N LYS A 7 29.48 49.08 13.27
CA LYS A 7 30.03 50.42 12.99
C LYS A 7 30.27 50.66 11.49
N ASN A 8 29.21 50.57 10.69
CA ASN A 8 29.17 51.24 9.38
C ASN A 8 28.12 52.34 9.42
N LYS A 9 28.49 53.48 10.02
CA LYS A 9 27.85 54.77 9.78
C LYS A 9 28.87 55.64 9.06
N ASN A 10 28.61 55.85 7.77
CA ASN A 10 29.24 56.83 6.87
C ASN A 10 30.78 56.88 6.84
N ILE A 11 31.39 56.01 6.04
CA ILE A 11 32.74 56.23 5.46
C ILE A 11 32.56 56.87 4.08
N ASP A 12 31.84 57.99 4.04
CA ASP A 12 31.52 58.72 2.80
C ASP A 12 31.91 60.18 3.03
N ASN A 13 33.16 60.43 3.44
CA ASN A 13 33.73 61.77 3.58
C ASN A 13 34.71 62.04 2.42
N GLU A 14 34.90 63.32 2.08
CA GLU A 14 35.81 63.76 1.00
C GLU A 14 37.25 63.24 1.18
N GLU A 15 37.67 63.05 2.43
CA GLU A 15 39.00 62.53 2.78
C GLU A 15 39.18 61.06 2.36
N HIS A 16 38.15 60.22 2.49
CA HIS A 16 38.20 58.82 2.05
C HIS A 16 38.34 58.69 0.52
N TYR A 17 37.61 59.52 -0.25
CA TYR A 17 37.72 59.56 -1.71
C TYR A 17 39.05 60.08 -2.22
N GLN A 18 39.77 60.87 -1.41
CA GLN A 18 41.11 61.38 -1.75
C GLN A 18 42.24 60.43 -1.32
N THR A 19 42.00 59.53 -0.35
CA THR A 19 43.07 58.73 0.28
C THR A 19 43.12 57.28 -0.22
N TYR A 20 42.05 56.77 -0.81
CA TYR A 20 41.95 55.36 -1.26
C TYR A 20 41.53 55.29 -2.73
N GLU A 21 42.15 54.39 -3.50
CA GLU A 21 41.69 54.08 -4.87
C GLU A 21 40.46 53.19 -4.81
N HIS A 22 39.36 53.65 -5.42
CA HIS A 22 38.12 52.87 -5.52
C HIS A 22 38.02 52.17 -6.87
N PRO A 23 37.48 50.94 -6.92
CA PRO A 23 37.15 50.29 -8.18
C PRO A 23 36.18 51.13 -9.02
N SER A 24 36.23 50.97 -10.35
CA SER A 24 35.27 51.63 -11.24
C SER A 24 33.82 51.20 -10.93
N SER A 25 32.83 52.06 -11.17
CA SER A 25 31.43 51.67 -11.01
C SER A 25 31.09 50.52 -11.97
N CYS A 26 30.29 49.56 -11.52
CA CYS A 26 29.87 48.44 -12.35
C CYS A 26 29.13 48.98 -13.59
N PRO A 27 29.55 48.61 -14.82
CA PRO A 27 28.94 49.12 -16.05
C PRO A 27 27.48 48.66 -16.21
N ALA A 28 27.08 47.58 -15.54
CA ALA A 28 25.70 47.08 -15.55
C ALA A 28 24.77 47.82 -14.58
N GLY A 29 25.30 48.65 -13.67
CA GLY A 29 24.50 49.49 -12.77
C GLY A 29 23.38 48.72 -12.03
N ALA A 30 22.14 49.16 -12.25
CA ALA A 30 20.93 48.57 -11.66
C ALA A 30 20.72 47.09 -12.07
N ASP A 31 21.14 46.75 -13.27
CA ASP A 31 20.90 45.45 -13.91
C ASP A 31 21.97 44.41 -13.57
N CYS A 32 23.01 44.79 -12.82
CA CYS A 32 24.09 43.90 -12.45
C CYS A 32 23.59 42.65 -11.69
N GLN A 33 23.73 41.48 -12.32
CA GLN A 33 23.43 40.16 -11.72
C GLN A 33 24.67 39.43 -11.22
N ASP A 34 25.87 39.94 -11.54
CA ASP A 34 27.12 39.34 -11.11
C ASP A 34 27.39 39.71 -9.65
N THR A 35 27.60 38.66 -8.86
CA THR A 35 27.84 38.71 -7.42
C THR A 35 29.01 37.79 -7.08
N SER A 36 29.86 37.46 -8.06
CA SER A 36 31.10 36.74 -7.81
C SER A 36 32.05 37.64 -7.04
N GLU A 37 32.87 37.04 -6.16
CA GLU A 37 33.82 37.78 -5.34
C GLU A 37 34.79 38.60 -6.21
N ASP A 38 35.25 38.03 -7.32
CA ASP A 38 36.09 38.74 -8.29
C ASP A 38 35.41 39.98 -8.88
N HIS A 39 34.12 39.88 -9.22
CA HIS A 39 33.36 41.01 -9.75
C HIS A 39 33.05 42.07 -8.70
N GLU A 40 32.67 41.66 -7.49
CA GLU A 40 32.40 42.57 -6.37
C GLU A 40 33.68 43.28 -5.88
N ASN A 41 34.85 42.64 -6.03
CA ASN A 41 36.14 43.26 -5.77
C ASN A 41 36.60 44.20 -6.90
N ALA A 42 36.25 43.90 -8.15
CA ALA A 42 36.65 44.67 -9.32
C ALA A 42 35.79 45.91 -9.59
N TYR A 43 34.57 45.99 -9.04
CA TYR A 43 33.63 47.07 -9.33
C TYR A 43 32.88 47.57 -8.08
N ARG A 44 32.54 48.86 -8.08
CA ARG A 44 31.59 49.44 -7.12
C ARG A 44 30.16 49.23 -7.59
N HIS A 45 29.29 48.76 -6.68
CA HIS A 45 27.90 48.49 -6.97
C HIS A 45 26.94 49.43 -6.24
N LEU A 46 25.76 49.62 -6.83
CA LEU A 46 24.63 50.23 -6.12
C LEU A 46 24.18 49.33 -4.96
N PRO A 47 23.63 49.89 -3.87
CA PRO A 47 22.97 49.14 -2.82
C PRO A 47 21.92 48.15 -3.35
N LEU A 48 21.76 47.01 -2.69
CA LEU A 48 20.74 46.04 -3.08
C LEU A 48 19.34 46.54 -2.73
N CYS A 49 18.41 46.45 -3.69
CA CYS A 49 17.01 46.71 -3.41
C CYS A 49 16.43 45.60 -2.51
N GLU A 50 15.73 45.98 -1.44
CA GLU A 50 15.05 45.03 -0.52
C GLU A 50 14.03 44.13 -1.22
N GLN A 51 13.48 44.58 -2.36
CA GLN A 51 12.52 43.83 -3.17
C GLN A 51 13.16 43.04 -4.32
N PHE A 52 14.49 43.13 -4.51
CA PHE A 52 15.25 42.39 -5.52
C PHE A 52 14.58 42.44 -6.92
N GLN A 53 14.64 41.35 -7.68
CA GLN A 53 13.99 41.19 -9.01
C GLN A 53 12.45 41.32 -9.00
N GLN A 54 11.82 41.34 -7.82
CA GLN A 54 10.36 41.53 -7.67
C GLN A 54 9.97 43.00 -7.51
N CYS A 55 10.95 43.93 -7.46
CA CYS A 55 10.67 45.34 -7.30
C CYS A 55 9.84 45.90 -8.46
N LEU A 56 8.64 46.40 -8.15
CA LEU A 56 7.74 46.97 -9.17
C LEU A 56 8.36 48.22 -9.84
N LYS A 57 9.07 49.06 -9.07
CA LYS A 57 9.73 50.26 -9.58
C LYS A 57 10.83 49.93 -10.60
N TYR A 58 11.57 48.85 -10.36
CA TYR A 58 12.56 48.34 -11.30
C TYR A 58 11.90 47.80 -12.57
N ARG A 59 10.83 46.99 -12.45
CA ARG A 59 10.08 46.49 -13.61
C ARG A 59 9.45 47.60 -14.45
N GLN A 60 9.09 48.71 -13.83
CA GLN A 60 8.61 49.92 -14.48
C GLN A 60 9.74 50.81 -15.04
N HIS A 61 11.00 50.38 -14.93
CA HIS A 61 12.19 51.11 -15.36
C HIS A 61 12.25 52.54 -14.78
N ASN A 62 11.88 52.70 -13.50
CA ASN A 62 11.93 53.99 -12.83
C ASN A 62 13.38 54.46 -12.72
N LYS A 63 13.73 55.48 -13.51
CA LYS A 63 15.11 55.99 -13.63
C LYS A 63 15.77 56.30 -12.28
N ASN A 64 15.09 57.04 -11.41
CA ASN A 64 15.63 57.43 -10.11
C ASN A 64 15.87 56.22 -9.19
N HIS A 65 14.98 55.22 -9.26
CA HIS A 65 15.15 53.98 -8.51
C HIS A 65 16.31 53.13 -9.04
N CYS A 66 16.45 53.01 -10.36
CA CYS A 66 17.54 52.27 -11.00
C CYS A 66 18.91 52.95 -10.82
N GLU A 67 18.95 54.27 -10.62
CA GLU A 67 20.20 54.98 -10.29
C GLU A 67 20.65 54.75 -8.83
N GLN A 68 19.74 54.29 -7.95
CA GLN A 68 20.00 54.15 -6.51
C GLN A 68 20.18 52.71 -6.05
N PHE A 69 19.60 51.73 -6.77
CA PHE A 69 19.59 50.35 -6.34
C PHE A 69 19.91 49.38 -7.46
N ARG A 70 20.64 48.30 -7.15
CA ARG A 70 20.77 47.12 -8.00
C ARG A 70 19.74 46.05 -7.62
N HIS A 71 19.32 45.27 -8.62
CA HIS A 71 18.29 44.24 -8.49
C HIS A 71 18.87 42.88 -8.88
N CYS A 72 19.64 42.24 -7.98
CA CYS A 72 20.11 40.87 -8.23
C CYS A 72 19.10 39.82 -7.75
N HIS A 73 19.31 38.56 -8.14
CA HIS A 73 18.59 37.42 -7.56
C HIS A 73 19.07 37.16 -6.13
N ARG A 74 18.17 36.76 -5.23
CA ARG A 74 18.54 36.39 -3.86
C ARG A 74 19.23 35.02 -3.89
N PHE A 75 20.32 34.83 -3.15
CA PHE A 75 20.89 33.49 -3.01
C PHE A 75 19.90 32.55 -2.31
N CYS A 76 19.76 31.34 -2.82
CA CYS A 76 19.03 30.29 -2.13
C CYS A 76 19.76 29.94 -0.83
N GLU A 77 19.07 30.00 0.32
CA GLU A 77 19.66 29.69 1.63
C GLU A 77 20.14 28.24 1.73
N LEU A 78 19.57 27.35 0.91
CA LEU A 78 19.97 25.95 0.83
C LEU A 78 21.07 25.70 -0.22
N ALA A 79 21.42 26.69 -1.04
CA ALA A 79 22.41 26.59 -2.11
C ALA A 79 22.28 25.29 -2.93
N ASN A 80 23.32 24.47 -2.97
CA ASN A 80 23.34 23.18 -3.66
C ASN A 80 22.45 22.09 -3.02
N SER A 81 21.99 22.29 -1.79
CA SER A 81 21.05 21.41 -1.08
C SER A 81 19.58 21.83 -1.28
N CYS A 82 19.28 22.70 -2.25
CA CYS A 82 17.93 23.20 -2.49
C CYS A 82 16.97 22.06 -2.84
N VAL A 83 15.94 21.87 -2.00
CA VAL A 83 14.85 20.89 -2.17
C VAL A 83 13.70 21.38 -3.06
N ASN A 84 13.70 22.66 -3.41
CA ASN A 84 12.68 23.30 -4.26
C ASN A 84 13.16 23.41 -5.72
N PHE A 85 14.05 22.51 -6.16
CA PHE A 85 14.68 22.56 -7.48
C PHE A 85 13.70 22.30 -8.64
N HIS A 86 12.53 21.71 -8.37
CA HIS A 86 11.43 21.57 -9.32
C HIS A 86 10.41 22.72 -9.27
N ASP A 87 10.54 23.66 -8.32
CA ASP A 87 9.71 24.87 -8.30
C ASP A 87 10.32 25.91 -9.25
N LYS A 88 9.75 26.01 -10.44
CA LYS A 88 10.16 26.99 -11.46
C LYS A 88 10.20 28.42 -10.91
N LYS A 89 9.23 28.82 -10.08
CA LYS A 89 9.22 30.15 -9.50
C LYS A 89 10.37 30.31 -8.49
N HIS A 90 10.70 29.27 -7.72
CA HIS A 90 11.86 29.31 -6.83
C HIS A 90 13.16 29.44 -7.63
N ILE A 91 13.38 28.61 -8.64
CA ILE A 91 14.59 28.63 -9.47
C ILE A 91 14.76 29.94 -10.23
N GLU A 92 13.66 30.57 -10.69
CA GLU A 92 13.72 31.87 -11.36
C GLU A 92 13.95 33.05 -10.40
N ASN A 93 13.60 32.93 -9.12
CA ASN A 93 13.72 34.04 -8.16
C ASN A 93 15.01 33.98 -7.33
N TYR A 94 15.67 32.83 -7.28
CA TYR A 94 16.85 32.61 -6.45
C TYR A 94 18.05 32.18 -7.28
N LYS A 95 19.24 32.61 -6.86
CA LYS A 95 20.51 32.18 -7.42
C LYS A 95 20.97 30.91 -6.70
N HIS A 96 21.39 29.92 -7.47
CA HIS A 96 21.95 28.65 -7.00
C HIS A 96 23.38 28.49 -7.52
N PRO A 97 24.22 27.68 -6.85
CA PRO A 97 25.57 27.39 -7.32
C PRO A 97 25.60 26.42 -8.50
N PHE A 98 24.46 25.77 -8.78
CA PHE A 98 24.32 24.81 -9.87
C PHE A 98 23.62 25.40 -11.10
N PRO A 99 23.86 24.85 -12.31
CA PRO A 99 23.12 25.21 -13.51
C PRO A 99 21.64 24.82 -13.40
N LEU A 100 20.82 25.23 -14.37
CA LEU A 100 19.39 24.94 -14.35
C LEU A 100 19.14 23.43 -14.07
N PRO A 101 18.32 23.05 -13.07
CA PRO A 101 18.06 21.65 -12.80
C PRO A 101 17.44 20.95 -14.00
N CYS A 102 17.88 19.73 -14.28
CA CYS A 102 17.21 18.85 -15.22
C CYS A 102 15.78 18.61 -14.73
N SER A 103 14.78 18.86 -15.58
CA SER A 103 13.37 18.65 -15.21
C SER A 103 13.06 17.20 -14.83
N LEU A 104 13.87 16.21 -15.26
CA LEU A 104 13.62 14.79 -15.02
C LEU A 104 14.47 14.19 -13.87
N THR A 105 15.32 14.98 -13.22
CA THR A 105 16.13 14.52 -12.07
C THR A 105 15.24 14.26 -10.84
N PRO A 106 15.54 13.29 -9.96
CA PRO A 106 16.62 12.28 -10.06
C PRO A 106 16.29 11.02 -10.87
N TYR A 107 15.02 10.61 -10.96
CA TYR A 107 14.69 9.24 -11.38
C TYR A 107 14.29 9.06 -12.85
N HIS A 108 14.01 10.15 -13.58
CA HIS A 108 13.40 10.07 -14.91
C HIS A 108 14.33 10.52 -16.05
N CYS A 109 15.57 10.91 -15.76
CA CYS A 109 16.53 11.36 -16.77
C CYS A 109 17.36 10.21 -17.35
N ALA A 110 16.93 9.64 -18.48
CA ALA A 110 17.64 8.54 -19.14
C ALA A 110 19.05 8.93 -19.61
N LEU A 111 19.24 10.16 -20.09
CA LEU A 111 20.55 10.65 -20.56
C LEU A 111 21.58 10.66 -19.41
N HIS A 112 21.17 11.06 -18.22
CA HIS A 112 22.06 11.07 -17.06
C HIS A 112 22.34 9.66 -16.54
N GLU A 113 21.36 8.75 -16.58
CA GLU A 113 21.58 7.34 -16.24
C GLU A 113 22.63 6.72 -17.18
N GLU A 114 22.52 6.95 -18.49
CA GLU A 114 23.50 6.51 -19.49
C GLU A 114 24.88 7.15 -19.26
N PHE A 115 24.93 8.45 -18.99
CA PHE A 115 26.17 9.16 -18.68
C PHE A 115 26.90 8.57 -17.47
N LYS A 116 26.16 8.17 -16.44
CA LYS A 116 26.72 7.59 -15.21
C LYS A 116 27.16 6.14 -15.37
N MET A 117 26.53 5.38 -16.28
CA MET A 117 26.89 4.00 -16.57
C MET A 117 28.07 3.86 -17.54
N ALA A 118 28.42 4.91 -18.27
CA ALA A 118 29.51 4.88 -19.24
C ALA A 118 30.89 4.76 -18.56
N THR A 119 31.70 3.81 -19.04
CA THR A 119 33.10 3.64 -18.62
C THR A 119 34.01 4.72 -19.21
N ASP A 120 33.71 5.16 -20.44
CA ASP A 120 34.38 6.28 -21.11
C ASP A 120 33.35 7.33 -21.54
N LYS A 121 33.32 8.45 -20.80
CA LYS A 121 32.39 9.56 -21.06
C LYS A 121 32.61 10.21 -22.43
N HIS A 122 33.81 10.13 -23.00
CA HIS A 122 34.11 10.71 -24.32
C HIS A 122 33.53 9.88 -25.47
N SER A 123 33.18 8.62 -25.21
CA SER A 123 32.54 7.73 -26.19
C SER A 123 31.02 7.93 -26.31
N LEU A 124 30.42 8.70 -25.41
CA LEU A 124 28.99 9.00 -25.41
C LEU A 124 28.61 9.97 -26.52
N LEU A 125 27.36 9.87 -26.98
CA LEU A 125 26.78 10.82 -27.93
C LEU A 125 26.88 12.26 -27.41
N ASP A 126 27.19 13.22 -28.30
CA ASP A 126 27.33 14.65 -27.98
C ASP A 126 26.10 15.22 -27.25
N GLU A 127 24.91 14.70 -27.56
CA GLU A 127 23.66 15.09 -26.91
C GLU A 127 23.67 14.79 -25.40
N ILE A 128 24.18 13.62 -25.00
CA ILE A 128 24.25 13.19 -23.60
C ILE A 128 25.23 14.07 -22.83
N GLN A 129 26.42 14.29 -23.40
CA GLN A 129 27.46 15.11 -22.79
C GLN A 129 26.96 16.54 -22.61
N ARG A 130 26.40 17.14 -23.66
CA ARG A 130 25.85 18.49 -23.63
C ARG A 130 24.68 18.63 -22.64
N HIS A 131 23.82 17.62 -22.54
CA HIS A 131 22.74 17.61 -21.55
C HIS A 131 23.30 17.64 -20.12
N CYS A 132 24.26 16.78 -19.80
CA CYS A 132 24.83 16.70 -18.46
C CYS A 132 25.68 17.92 -18.08
N LEU A 133 26.25 18.63 -19.05
CA LEU A 133 26.95 19.91 -18.83
C LEU A 133 26.00 21.09 -18.62
N ASN A 134 24.86 21.10 -19.32
CA ASN A 134 23.93 22.23 -19.29
C ASN A 134 22.91 22.17 -18.15
N PHE A 135 22.66 20.98 -17.59
CA PHE A 135 21.63 20.77 -16.59
C PHE A 135 22.16 20.08 -15.33
N ALA A 136 21.80 20.62 -14.17
CA ALA A 136 22.17 20.04 -12.89
C ALA A 136 21.34 18.79 -12.60
N HIS A 137 21.99 17.78 -12.02
CA HIS A 137 21.36 16.53 -11.58
C HIS A 137 21.57 16.32 -10.08
N VAL A 138 20.71 15.53 -9.46
CA VAL A 138 20.83 15.21 -8.03
C VAL A 138 22.01 14.25 -7.86
N CYS A 139 22.92 14.57 -6.94
CA CYS A 139 24.03 13.70 -6.59
C CYS A 139 23.51 12.39 -6.01
N GLU A 140 24.05 11.27 -6.51
CA GLU A 140 23.63 9.93 -6.11
C GLU A 140 23.94 9.59 -4.65
N PHE A 141 24.84 10.33 -4.00
CA PHE A 141 25.18 10.18 -2.58
C PHE A 141 24.57 11.27 -1.69
N GLY A 142 23.88 12.26 -2.28
CA GLY A 142 23.22 13.33 -1.52
C GLY A 142 24.18 14.02 -0.55
N GLN A 143 23.86 13.98 0.74
CA GLN A 143 24.70 14.56 1.80
C GLN A 143 25.95 13.74 2.17
N ASP A 144 26.00 12.45 1.82
CA ASP A 144 27.16 11.58 2.08
C ASP A 144 28.18 11.63 0.93
N CYS A 145 28.01 12.59 0.02
CA CYS A 145 28.92 12.82 -1.08
C CYS A 145 30.31 13.24 -0.55
N THR A 146 31.33 12.44 -0.89
CA THR A 146 32.72 12.67 -0.51
C THR A 146 33.58 13.22 -1.65
N GLU A 147 32.98 13.50 -2.81
CA GLU A 147 33.66 14.08 -3.96
C GLU A 147 34.23 15.46 -3.61
N LYS A 148 35.50 15.67 -3.96
CA LYS A 148 36.26 16.90 -3.64
C LYS A 148 36.44 17.80 -4.84
N ASP A 149 36.15 17.33 -6.04
CA ASP A 149 36.19 18.15 -7.25
C ASP A 149 35.23 19.33 -7.14
N PRO A 150 35.72 20.60 -7.19
CA PRO A 150 34.86 21.78 -7.15
C PRO A 150 33.79 21.78 -8.26
N SER A 151 34.13 21.27 -9.45
CA SER A 151 33.19 21.21 -10.58
C SER A 151 31.97 20.36 -10.25
N HIS A 152 32.12 19.26 -9.50
CA HIS A 152 31.00 18.44 -9.06
C HIS A 152 30.02 19.23 -8.18
N TRP A 153 30.54 20.07 -7.28
CA TRP A 153 29.73 20.92 -6.39
C TRP A 153 29.03 22.06 -7.13
N GLU A 154 29.60 22.52 -8.23
CA GLU A 154 29.02 23.51 -9.14
C GLU A 154 28.03 22.89 -10.14
N GLU A 155 28.06 21.57 -10.38
CA GLU A 155 27.19 20.92 -11.37
C GLU A 155 26.07 20.07 -10.75
N SER A 156 26.12 19.78 -9.44
CA SER A 156 25.23 18.81 -8.79
C SER A 156 24.38 19.38 -7.67
N ILE A 157 23.23 18.73 -7.43
CA ILE A 157 22.29 19.05 -6.35
C ILE A 157 22.45 18.00 -5.23
N HIS A 158 22.89 18.41 -4.04
CA HIS A 158 23.16 17.54 -2.89
C HIS A 158 21.97 17.54 -1.91
N ILE A 159 20.94 16.76 -2.21
CA ILE A 159 19.76 16.66 -1.35
C ILE A 159 20.11 15.95 -0.04
N ARG A 160 19.78 16.58 1.09
CA ARG A 160 20.05 16.05 2.44
C ARG A 160 18.88 15.20 2.93
N ARG A 161 18.97 13.87 2.82
CA ARG A 161 18.00 12.98 3.49
C ARG A 161 18.35 12.80 4.98
N PRO A 162 17.47 12.29 5.83
CA PRO A 162 17.87 11.86 7.18
C PRO A 162 18.92 10.75 7.13
N LEU A 163 19.97 10.83 7.95
CA LEU A 163 20.90 9.72 8.14
C LEU A 163 20.19 8.55 8.84
N CYS A 164 20.45 7.32 8.40
CA CYS A 164 19.94 6.15 9.11
C CYS A 164 20.59 6.06 10.51
N PRO A 165 19.81 5.97 11.60
CA PRO A 165 20.35 5.92 12.96
C PRO A 165 21.17 4.65 13.24
N PHE A 166 21.09 3.65 12.37
CA PHE A 166 21.83 2.38 12.48
C PHE A 166 23.00 2.24 11.50
N GLY A 167 23.22 3.23 10.62
CA GLY A 167 24.35 3.26 9.69
C GLY A 167 24.52 1.97 8.88
N ASP A 168 25.72 1.40 8.94
CA ASP A 168 26.15 0.15 8.31
C ASP A 168 25.55 -1.11 8.95
N GLN A 169 25.14 -1.05 10.22
CA GLN A 169 24.54 -2.16 10.96
C GLN A 169 23.01 -2.26 10.79
N CYS A 170 22.44 -1.53 9.83
CA CYS A 170 21.01 -1.49 9.66
C CYS A 170 20.44 -2.83 9.18
N ALA A 171 19.54 -3.43 9.95
CA ALA A 171 18.83 -4.65 9.56
C ALA A 171 17.80 -4.44 8.42
N LYS A 172 17.56 -3.19 8.00
CA LYS A 172 16.55 -2.81 7.00
C LYS A 172 17.14 -2.47 5.62
N LEU A 173 18.41 -2.80 5.36
CA LEU A 173 19.05 -2.55 4.06
C LEU A 173 18.38 -3.28 2.90
N ILE A 174 17.59 -4.32 3.16
CA ILE A 174 16.83 -5.04 2.14
C ILE A 174 15.43 -4.44 1.88
N GLN A 175 15.06 -3.34 2.57
CA GLN A 175 13.76 -2.68 2.44
C GLN A 175 13.90 -1.44 1.55
N GLU A 176 13.39 -1.50 0.33
CA GLU A 176 13.48 -0.41 -0.66
C GLU A 176 12.92 0.93 -0.12
N ASP A 177 11.77 0.91 0.57
CA ASP A 177 11.19 2.11 1.19
C ASP A 177 12.12 2.76 2.23
N HIS A 178 12.87 1.94 2.99
CA HIS A 178 13.83 2.43 3.97
C HIS A 178 15.02 3.08 3.28
N LEU A 179 15.63 2.41 2.31
CA LEU A 179 16.75 2.95 1.52
C LEU A 179 16.37 4.21 0.74
N ASN A 180 15.11 4.35 0.33
CA ASN A 180 14.63 5.57 -0.33
C ASN A 180 14.36 6.72 0.66
N SER A 181 14.21 6.42 1.96
CA SER A 181 13.91 7.42 3.00
C SER A 181 15.15 7.93 3.73
N PHE A 182 16.22 7.14 3.82
CA PHE A 182 17.39 7.43 4.64
C PHE A 182 18.68 7.32 3.83
N THR A 183 19.65 8.16 4.17
CA THR A 183 21.03 8.04 3.69
C THR A 183 21.77 6.99 4.53
N HIS A 184 22.55 6.16 3.86
CA HIS A 184 23.44 5.17 4.46
C HIS A 184 24.87 5.35 3.95
N PRO A 185 25.89 5.11 4.79
CA PRO A 185 27.28 5.14 4.34
C PRO A 185 27.53 4.14 3.21
N ASN A 186 28.20 4.60 2.15
CA ASN A 186 28.59 3.78 0.98
C ASN A 186 27.41 3.17 0.19
N ILE A 187 26.18 3.66 0.37
CA ILE A 187 25.02 3.26 -0.42
C ILE A 187 24.49 4.51 -1.11
N ARG A 188 24.25 4.41 -2.42
CA ARG A 188 23.70 5.53 -3.18
C ARG A 188 22.28 5.84 -2.68
N ASP A 189 21.99 7.11 -2.43
CA ASP A 189 20.64 7.63 -2.26
C ASP A 189 19.82 7.43 -3.54
N ILE A 190 20.44 7.64 -4.71
CA ILE A 190 19.86 7.39 -6.04
C ILE A 190 20.56 6.19 -6.68
N ARG A 191 20.04 5.00 -6.44
CA ARG A 191 20.54 3.73 -7.00
C ARG A 191 20.03 3.50 -8.43
N PHE A 192 20.80 2.83 -9.29
CA PHE A 192 20.41 2.45 -10.65
C PHE A 192 19.29 1.42 -10.67
N ARG A 193 18.50 1.38 -11.74
CA ARG A 193 17.46 0.35 -11.86
C ARG A 193 18.09 -1.02 -12.12
N CYS A 194 17.76 -2.01 -11.30
CA CYS A 194 18.17 -3.40 -11.51
C CYS A 194 17.48 -3.98 -12.76
N PRO A 195 18.22 -4.58 -13.71
CA PRO A 195 17.63 -5.22 -14.90
C PRO A 195 16.69 -6.38 -14.57
N ASP A 196 17.00 -7.14 -13.51
CA ASP A 196 16.21 -8.30 -13.06
C ASP A 196 15.02 -7.92 -12.17
N ALA A 197 14.92 -6.64 -11.78
CA ALA A 197 13.85 -6.09 -10.97
C ALA A 197 13.49 -6.95 -9.73
N ASP A 198 12.23 -7.31 -9.55
CA ASP A 198 11.76 -8.10 -8.41
C ASP A 198 12.24 -9.56 -8.40
N LYS A 199 12.76 -10.06 -9.53
CA LYS A 199 13.28 -11.44 -9.71
C LYS A 199 14.78 -11.56 -9.46
N CYS A 200 15.47 -10.46 -9.16
CA CYS A 200 16.91 -10.46 -8.87
C CYS A 200 17.25 -11.43 -7.71
N ARG A 201 18.30 -12.23 -7.89
CA ARG A 201 18.80 -13.17 -6.86
C ARG A 201 19.73 -12.51 -5.84
N ASP A 202 20.33 -11.38 -6.22
CA ASP A 202 21.34 -10.66 -5.45
C ASP A 202 20.74 -9.53 -4.59
N ARG A 203 19.42 -9.54 -4.36
CA ARG A 203 18.68 -8.56 -3.54
C ARG A 203 19.12 -8.47 -2.08
N ARG A 204 19.96 -9.40 -1.63
CA ARG A 204 20.54 -9.43 -0.26
C ARG A 204 22.04 -9.20 -0.26
N ASP A 205 22.65 -9.13 -1.43
CA ASP A 205 24.07 -8.82 -1.55
C ASP A 205 24.26 -7.32 -1.32
N LEU A 206 25.17 -6.97 -0.40
CA LEU A 206 25.36 -5.58 0.00
C LEU A 206 26.00 -4.73 -1.11
N GLN A 207 26.87 -5.33 -1.93
CA GLN A 207 27.50 -4.61 -3.04
C GLN A 207 26.47 -4.31 -4.12
N HIS A 208 25.60 -5.28 -4.44
CA HIS A 208 24.47 -5.07 -5.34
C HIS A 208 23.48 -4.02 -4.80
N LEU A 209 23.14 -4.08 -3.51
CA LEU A 209 22.22 -3.13 -2.88
C LEU A 209 22.77 -1.70 -2.82
N ALA A 210 24.10 -1.53 -2.77
CA ALA A 210 24.74 -0.21 -2.78
C ALA A 210 24.52 0.53 -4.10
N GLU A 211 24.34 -0.21 -5.21
CA GLU A 211 24.27 0.34 -6.56
C GLU A 211 22.88 0.27 -7.17
N PHE A 212 22.10 -0.78 -6.86
CA PHE A 212 20.86 -1.08 -7.58
C PHE A 212 19.60 -1.00 -6.70
N ARG A 213 18.55 -0.42 -7.27
CA ARG A 213 17.16 -0.44 -6.76
C ARG A 213 16.33 -1.45 -7.54
N HIS A 214 15.42 -2.13 -6.84
CA HIS A 214 14.56 -3.12 -7.45
C HIS A 214 13.16 -2.55 -7.70
N GLN A 215 12.74 -2.54 -8.97
CA GLN A 215 11.37 -2.21 -9.32
C GLN A 215 10.41 -3.30 -8.83
N ILE A 216 9.29 -2.90 -8.24
CA ILE A 216 8.15 -3.79 -8.01
C ILE A 216 7.39 -3.93 -9.33
N THR A 217 7.58 -5.05 -10.03
CA THR A 217 6.90 -5.30 -11.33
C THR A 217 5.54 -5.96 -11.16
N SER A 218 5.37 -6.72 -10.08
CA SER A 218 4.10 -7.32 -9.71
C SER A 218 3.99 -7.45 -8.20
N GLU A 219 2.84 -7.08 -7.67
CA GLU A 219 2.51 -7.43 -6.30
C GLU A 219 2.01 -8.88 -6.27
N ASN A 220 2.56 -9.68 -5.35
CA ASN A 220 2.12 -11.07 -5.11
C ASN A 220 0.70 -11.17 -4.50
N SER A 221 -0.09 -10.10 -4.53
CA SER A 221 -1.41 -9.98 -3.93
C SER A 221 -2.43 -9.69 -5.02
N GLY A 222 -3.12 -10.72 -5.48
CA GLY A 222 -4.08 -10.67 -6.57
C GLY A 222 -5.32 -9.87 -6.26
N VAL A 223 -6.24 -9.81 -7.21
CA VAL A 223 -7.52 -9.14 -7.00
C VAL A 223 -8.38 -10.01 -6.10
N VAL A 224 -8.73 -9.48 -4.93
CA VAL A 224 -9.76 -10.05 -4.06
C VAL A 224 -11.04 -9.26 -4.33
N ARG A 225 -12.09 -9.94 -4.78
CA ARG A 225 -13.36 -9.29 -5.07
C ARG A 225 -13.98 -8.74 -3.77
N TYR A 226 -14.43 -7.51 -3.85
CA TYR A 226 -15.11 -6.82 -2.77
C TYR A 226 -16.63 -7.01 -2.87
N TYR A 227 -17.25 -7.37 -1.75
CA TYR A 227 -18.67 -7.65 -1.62
C TYR A 227 -19.35 -6.82 -0.53
N ASN A 228 -18.61 -5.91 0.12
CA ASN A 228 -19.12 -5.03 1.17
C ASN A 228 -19.81 -5.81 2.31
N LEU A 229 -19.19 -6.91 2.74
CA LEU A 229 -19.76 -7.86 3.71
C LEU A 229 -19.89 -7.27 5.13
N ASN A 230 -19.20 -6.15 5.39
CA ASN A 230 -19.16 -5.48 6.69
C ASN A 230 -19.87 -4.12 6.70
N LYS A 231 -20.73 -3.81 5.72
CA LYS A 231 -21.35 -2.48 5.54
C LYS A 231 -22.00 -1.88 6.80
N ASP A 232 -22.63 -2.72 7.62
CA ASP A 232 -23.38 -2.29 8.82
C ASP A 232 -22.56 -2.39 10.12
N ILE A 233 -21.25 -2.65 10.04
CA ILE A 233 -20.40 -2.90 11.20
C ILE A 233 -19.59 -1.65 11.57
N ASN A 234 -19.81 -1.12 12.77
CA ASN A 234 -18.98 -0.06 13.34
C ASN A 234 -17.80 -0.65 14.13
N PHE A 235 -16.71 -0.94 13.43
CA PHE A 235 -15.53 -1.55 14.05
C PHE A 235 -14.86 -0.68 15.12
N VAL A 236 -14.91 0.66 14.99
CA VAL A 236 -14.37 1.58 16.00
C VAL A 236 -15.15 1.48 17.30
N GLN A 237 -16.48 1.47 17.22
CA GLN A 237 -17.33 1.33 18.38
C GLN A 237 -17.14 -0.04 19.03
N ASN A 238 -17.14 -1.11 18.23
CA ASN A 238 -16.87 -2.47 18.72
C ASN A 238 -15.53 -2.55 19.45
N HIS A 239 -14.49 -1.94 18.89
CA HIS A 239 -13.16 -1.88 19.48
C HIS A 239 -13.19 -1.20 20.87
N HIS A 240 -13.83 -0.04 20.97
CA HIS A 240 -14.00 0.67 22.24
C HIS A 240 -14.80 -0.14 23.27
N ASP A 241 -15.93 -0.71 22.87
CA ASP A 241 -16.83 -1.45 23.75
C ASP A 241 -16.21 -2.76 24.24
N ASN A 242 -15.46 -3.47 23.39
CA ASN A 242 -14.69 -4.65 23.80
C ASN A 242 -13.70 -4.29 24.92
N ILE A 243 -12.92 -3.22 24.75
CA ILE A 243 -11.96 -2.76 25.76
C ILE A 243 -12.67 -2.42 27.08
N LYS A 244 -13.72 -1.60 27.00
CA LYS A 244 -14.48 -1.14 28.16
C LYS A 244 -15.14 -2.29 28.92
N ARG A 245 -15.72 -3.28 28.21
CA ARG A 245 -16.32 -4.48 28.82
C ARG A 245 -15.31 -5.25 29.66
N VAL A 246 -14.14 -5.55 29.09
CA VAL A 246 -13.08 -6.29 29.80
C VAL A 246 -12.59 -5.50 31.02
N GLN A 247 -12.26 -4.21 30.86
CA GLN A 247 -11.76 -3.38 31.95
C GLN A 247 -12.77 -3.26 33.10
N ASN A 248 -14.06 -3.05 32.78
CA ASN A 248 -15.12 -2.98 33.78
C ASN A 248 -15.28 -4.30 34.54
N TYR A 249 -15.22 -5.44 33.84
CA TYR A 249 -15.31 -6.75 34.46
C TYR A 249 -14.12 -7.03 35.38
N VAL A 250 -12.89 -6.79 34.92
CA VAL A 250 -11.64 -6.93 35.70
C VAL A 250 -11.72 -6.11 36.99
N LYS A 251 -12.16 -4.85 36.89
CA LYS A 251 -12.37 -3.97 38.05
C LYS A 251 -13.44 -4.51 39.01
N LYS A 252 -14.61 -4.89 38.48
CA LYS A 252 -15.74 -5.43 39.28
C LYS A 252 -15.37 -6.73 40.01
N GLN A 253 -14.61 -7.60 39.35
CA GLN A 253 -14.18 -8.89 39.89
C GLN A 253 -12.90 -8.82 40.73
N LYS A 254 -12.32 -7.63 40.90
CA LYS A 254 -11.08 -7.39 41.64
C LYS A 254 -9.92 -8.28 41.17
N TRP A 255 -9.77 -8.41 39.85
CA TRP A 255 -8.60 -9.08 39.30
C TRP A 255 -7.36 -8.21 39.49
N GLU A 256 -6.19 -8.83 39.62
CA GLU A 256 -4.91 -8.11 39.61
C GLU A 256 -4.77 -7.36 38.28
N ALA A 257 -4.53 -6.05 38.36
CA ALA A 257 -4.39 -5.18 37.19
C ALA A 257 -3.03 -5.37 36.49
N LEU A 258 -2.91 -4.80 35.29
CA LEU A 258 -1.66 -4.75 34.56
C LEU A 258 -0.62 -3.96 35.37
N LYS A 259 0.59 -4.50 35.56
CA LYS A 259 1.66 -3.85 36.36
C LYS A 259 2.08 -2.47 35.84
N SER A 260 1.91 -2.19 34.55
CA SER A 260 2.41 -0.98 33.88
C SER A 260 1.32 -0.19 33.15
N ASP A 261 0.04 -0.38 33.51
CA ASP A 261 -1.14 0.16 32.81
C ASP A 261 -1.15 -0.11 31.28
N SER A 262 -0.30 -1.01 30.82
CA SER A 262 -0.02 -1.31 29.42
C SER A 262 0.21 -2.80 29.24
N ILE A 263 -0.15 -3.29 28.05
CA ILE A 263 0.06 -4.68 27.66
C ILE A 263 1.52 -4.87 27.26
N LEU A 264 2.10 -6.02 27.58
CA LEU A 264 3.47 -6.37 27.20
C LEU A 264 3.66 -6.28 25.67
N LYS A 265 4.77 -5.66 25.24
CA LYS A 265 5.05 -5.38 23.83
C LYS A 265 5.17 -6.64 22.97
N ASP A 266 5.64 -7.75 23.54
CA ASP A 266 5.75 -9.05 22.88
C ASP A 266 4.38 -9.60 22.45
N ILE A 267 3.34 -9.45 23.29
CA ILE A 267 1.97 -9.85 22.95
C ILE A 267 1.43 -9.01 21.79
N ILE A 268 1.60 -7.68 21.85
CA ILE A 268 1.16 -6.77 20.78
C ILE A 268 1.88 -7.10 19.47
N ASN A 269 3.19 -7.30 19.52
CA ASN A 269 3.99 -7.64 18.34
C ASN A 269 3.59 -9.02 17.78
N TRP A 270 3.27 -9.99 18.64
CA TRP A 270 2.77 -11.29 18.20
C TRP A 270 1.42 -11.19 17.46
N ILE A 271 0.49 -10.34 17.92
CA ILE A 271 -0.80 -10.10 17.23
C ILE A 271 -0.61 -9.43 15.87
N ARG A 272 0.45 -8.62 15.71
CA ARG A 272 0.81 -8.04 14.42
C ARG A 272 1.36 -9.08 13.43
N THR A 273 1.95 -10.17 13.92
CA THR A 273 2.59 -11.18 13.06
C THR A 273 1.75 -12.44 12.82
N VAL A 274 0.79 -12.75 13.70
CA VAL A 274 -0.04 -13.96 13.58
C VAL A 274 -0.86 -13.97 12.29
N GLN A 275 -0.86 -15.10 11.56
CA GLN A 275 -1.52 -15.24 10.27
C GLN A 275 -2.81 -16.08 10.34
N PRO A 276 -3.76 -15.88 9.42
CA PRO A 276 -4.91 -16.77 9.29
C PRO A 276 -4.50 -18.16 8.80
N VAL A 277 -5.02 -19.21 9.45
CA VAL A 277 -4.76 -20.62 9.11
C VAL A 277 -6.08 -21.34 8.87
N HIS A 278 -6.27 -21.79 7.63
CA HIS A 278 -7.38 -22.62 7.20
C HIS A 278 -6.96 -24.09 7.17
N ARG A 279 -7.91 -24.99 7.43
CA ARG A 279 -7.71 -26.44 7.34
C ARG A 279 -8.75 -27.05 6.43
N CYS A 280 -8.32 -27.98 5.59
CA CYS A 280 -9.19 -28.66 4.65
C CYS A 280 -8.75 -30.11 4.42
N ARG A 281 -9.65 -30.90 3.83
CA ARG A 281 -9.39 -32.26 3.36
C ARG A 281 -8.81 -32.24 1.94
N ALA A 282 -8.22 -33.36 1.53
CA ALA A 282 -7.61 -33.54 0.21
C ALA A 282 -8.57 -33.13 -0.92
N GLU A 283 -9.82 -33.57 -0.90
CA GLU A 283 -10.79 -33.32 -1.97
C GLU A 283 -11.15 -31.84 -2.08
N ILE A 284 -11.22 -31.14 -0.95
CA ILE A 284 -11.42 -29.68 -0.92
C ILE A 284 -10.19 -28.96 -1.46
N PHE A 285 -8.99 -29.42 -1.09
CA PHE A 285 -7.76 -28.80 -1.56
C PHE A 285 -7.58 -28.95 -3.07
N GLU A 286 -7.90 -30.11 -3.65
CA GLU A 286 -7.95 -30.29 -5.11
C GLU A 286 -8.92 -29.32 -5.77
N SER A 287 -10.10 -29.12 -5.17
CA SER A 287 -11.07 -28.13 -5.65
C SER A 287 -10.53 -26.71 -5.57
N ILE A 288 -9.81 -26.35 -4.51
CA ILE A 288 -9.17 -25.02 -4.37
C ILE A 288 -8.15 -24.80 -5.50
N LEU A 289 -7.31 -25.79 -5.77
CA LEU A 289 -6.30 -25.73 -6.84
C LEU A 289 -6.95 -25.56 -8.20
N LEU A 290 -8.00 -26.34 -8.47
CA LEU A 290 -8.70 -26.34 -9.75
C LEU A 290 -9.46 -25.04 -10.04
N HIS A 291 -10.11 -24.47 -9.02
CA HIS A 291 -10.80 -23.19 -9.14
C HIS A 291 -9.85 -21.98 -9.07
N GLY A 292 -8.59 -22.18 -8.66
CA GLY A 292 -7.62 -21.11 -8.45
C GLY A 292 -7.93 -20.21 -7.25
N HIS A 293 -8.83 -20.63 -6.36
CA HIS A 293 -9.30 -19.80 -5.24
C HIS A 293 -9.73 -20.64 -4.04
N VAL A 294 -9.52 -20.10 -2.84
CA VAL A 294 -10.23 -20.53 -1.63
C VAL A 294 -11.58 -19.81 -1.58
N MET A 295 -12.66 -20.57 -1.41
CA MET A 295 -14.03 -20.08 -1.56
C MET A 295 -14.83 -20.21 -0.26
N SER A 296 -15.67 -19.22 0.02
CA SER A 296 -16.69 -19.32 1.08
C SER A 296 -17.77 -20.35 0.73
N ARG A 297 -18.56 -20.76 1.73
CA ARG A 297 -19.70 -21.66 1.48
C ARG A 297 -20.75 -21.03 0.58
N ASN A 298 -21.06 -19.76 0.78
CA ASN A 298 -22.03 -19.04 -0.03
C ASN A 298 -21.60 -18.99 -1.51
N TYR A 299 -20.32 -18.77 -1.77
CA TYR A 299 -19.78 -18.77 -3.14
C TYR A 299 -19.88 -20.16 -3.77
N MET A 300 -19.51 -21.20 -3.03
CA MET A 300 -19.66 -22.58 -3.48
C MET A 300 -21.11 -22.92 -3.85
N GLU A 301 -22.11 -22.46 -3.08
CA GLU A 301 -23.53 -22.64 -3.42
C GLU A 301 -23.95 -21.88 -4.69
N ASN A 302 -23.31 -20.74 -4.99
CA ASN A 302 -23.59 -19.96 -6.19
C ASN A 302 -23.05 -20.62 -7.46
N LEU A 303 -22.04 -21.49 -7.36
CA LEU A 303 -21.51 -22.27 -8.49
C LEU A 303 -22.55 -23.26 -9.09
N LYS A 304 -23.75 -23.40 -8.50
CA LYS A 304 -24.91 -24.07 -9.13
C LYS A 304 -25.38 -23.35 -10.38
N LYS A 305 -25.09 -22.06 -10.49
CA LYS A 305 -25.52 -21.21 -11.58
C LYS A 305 -24.39 -21.14 -12.62
N PRO A 306 -24.63 -21.50 -13.89
CA PRO A 306 -23.63 -21.41 -14.95
C PRO A 306 -22.95 -20.04 -15.00
N GLN A 307 -23.70 -18.95 -14.80
CA GLN A 307 -23.16 -17.60 -14.79
C GLN A 307 -22.05 -17.39 -13.75
N CYS A 308 -22.19 -17.95 -12.54
CA CYS A 308 -21.17 -17.83 -11.51
C CYS A 308 -19.93 -18.66 -11.84
N VAL A 309 -20.10 -19.79 -12.54
CA VAL A 309 -18.99 -20.61 -13.04
C VAL A 309 -18.24 -19.87 -14.15
N ILE A 310 -18.95 -19.23 -15.08
CA ILE A 310 -18.36 -18.40 -16.14
C ILE A 310 -17.51 -17.29 -15.52
N ASP A 311 -18.04 -16.58 -14.53
CA ASP A 311 -17.30 -15.52 -13.83
C ASP A 311 -16.05 -16.10 -13.12
N SER A 312 -16.14 -17.28 -12.52
CA SER A 312 -15.02 -17.98 -11.89
C SER A 312 -13.94 -18.38 -12.90
N VAL A 313 -14.31 -18.86 -14.08
CA VAL A 313 -13.37 -19.22 -15.16
C VAL A 313 -12.66 -17.97 -15.66
N LEU A 314 -13.41 -16.89 -15.93
CA LEU A 314 -12.84 -15.64 -16.41
C LEU A 314 -11.86 -15.03 -15.41
N GLN A 315 -12.00 -15.29 -14.11
CA GLN A 315 -11.08 -14.81 -13.07
C GLN A 315 -9.89 -15.76 -12.80
N HIS A 316 -9.80 -16.89 -13.49
CA HIS A 316 -8.76 -17.88 -13.23
C HIS A 316 -7.36 -17.37 -13.59
N ASN A 317 -6.42 -17.38 -12.64
CA ASN A 317 -5.08 -16.76 -12.80
C ASN A 317 -4.32 -17.27 -14.03
N ARG A 318 -4.37 -18.58 -14.33
CA ARG A 318 -3.73 -19.13 -15.54
C ARG A 318 -4.26 -18.49 -16.83
N LEU A 319 -5.56 -18.22 -16.89
CA LEU A 319 -6.17 -17.62 -18.08
C LEU A 319 -5.90 -16.12 -18.13
N GLN A 320 -5.86 -15.44 -16.98
CA GLN A 320 -5.47 -14.04 -16.86
C GLN A 320 -4.04 -13.74 -17.32
N GLN A 321 -3.19 -14.77 -17.45
CA GLN A 321 -1.82 -14.66 -17.99
C GLN A 321 -1.75 -14.79 -19.52
N ILE A 322 -2.83 -15.23 -20.17
CA ILE A 322 -2.89 -15.34 -21.63
C ILE A 322 -2.89 -13.94 -22.24
N ARG A 323 -2.03 -13.73 -23.24
CA ARG A 323 -1.94 -12.45 -23.95
C ARG A 323 -3.30 -12.09 -24.57
N TYR A 324 -3.70 -10.82 -24.49
CA TYR A 324 -5.00 -10.31 -24.98
C TYR A 324 -6.24 -10.77 -24.19
N PHE A 325 -6.11 -11.62 -23.17
CA PHE A 325 -7.26 -12.19 -22.45
C PHE A 325 -8.13 -11.13 -21.76
N THR A 326 -7.49 -10.11 -21.20
CA THR A 326 -8.13 -9.02 -20.45
C THR A 326 -8.39 -7.77 -21.27
N GLU A 327 -7.97 -7.74 -22.54
CA GLU A 327 -8.20 -6.57 -23.39
C GLU A 327 -9.67 -6.46 -23.78
N THR A 328 -10.24 -5.27 -23.65
CA THR A 328 -11.68 -5.00 -23.79
C THR A 328 -12.27 -5.52 -25.11
N GLU A 329 -11.50 -5.47 -26.19
CA GLU A 329 -11.89 -5.97 -27.52
C GLU A 329 -12.16 -7.49 -27.50
N PHE A 330 -11.28 -8.27 -26.86
CA PHE A 330 -11.32 -9.72 -26.86
C PHE A 330 -12.05 -10.30 -25.65
N ALA A 331 -12.06 -9.60 -24.52
CA ALA A 331 -12.69 -10.04 -23.27
C ALA A 331 -14.16 -10.41 -23.47
N LYS A 332 -14.91 -9.63 -24.26
CA LYS A 332 -16.30 -9.95 -24.61
C LYS A 332 -16.41 -11.27 -25.39
N ARG A 333 -15.52 -11.51 -26.34
CA ARG A 333 -15.52 -12.72 -27.19
C ARG A 333 -15.09 -13.96 -26.43
N ILE A 334 -14.09 -13.83 -25.56
CA ILE A 334 -13.69 -14.87 -24.62
C ILE A 334 -14.85 -15.22 -23.70
N LYS A 335 -15.54 -14.20 -23.14
CA LYS A 335 -16.72 -14.42 -22.30
C LYS A 335 -17.81 -15.18 -23.06
N GLU A 336 -18.10 -14.82 -24.31
CA GLU A 336 -19.05 -15.57 -25.16
C GLU A 336 -18.62 -17.03 -25.36
N TYR A 337 -17.33 -17.29 -25.64
CA TYR A 337 -16.78 -18.64 -25.83
C TYR A 337 -16.85 -19.49 -24.55
N VAL A 338 -16.38 -18.95 -23.43
CA VAL A 338 -16.46 -19.59 -22.11
C VAL A 338 -17.91 -19.86 -21.71
N THR A 339 -18.83 -18.92 -22.00
CA THR A 339 -20.26 -19.09 -21.74
C THR A 339 -20.80 -20.32 -22.46
N ALA A 340 -20.52 -20.44 -23.77
CA ALA A 340 -20.98 -21.58 -24.56
C ALA A 340 -20.44 -22.92 -24.03
N LEU A 341 -19.15 -22.98 -23.66
CA LEU A 341 -18.53 -24.18 -23.08
C LEU A 341 -19.15 -24.59 -21.75
N VAL A 342 -19.32 -23.62 -20.83
CA VAL A 342 -19.87 -23.90 -19.49
C VAL A 342 -21.34 -24.30 -19.57
N GLU A 343 -22.15 -23.62 -20.39
CA GLU A 343 -23.55 -23.97 -20.57
C GLU A 343 -23.74 -25.38 -21.13
N GLU A 344 -22.91 -25.79 -22.11
CA GLU A 344 -22.96 -27.13 -22.68
C GLU A 344 -22.67 -28.20 -21.63
N GLU A 345 -21.67 -27.99 -20.77
CA GLU A 345 -21.36 -28.92 -19.66
C GLU A 345 -22.52 -29.07 -18.66
N PHE A 346 -23.17 -27.96 -18.31
CA PHE A 346 -24.32 -27.97 -17.41
C PHE A 346 -25.55 -28.64 -18.02
N GLU A 347 -25.83 -28.40 -19.31
CA GLU A 347 -26.94 -29.04 -20.01
C GLU A 347 -26.70 -30.53 -20.24
N ARG A 348 -25.47 -30.94 -20.60
CA ARG A 348 -25.09 -32.35 -20.70
C ARG A 348 -25.39 -33.10 -19.40
N LYS A 349 -24.97 -32.54 -18.26
CA LYS A 349 -25.26 -33.15 -16.95
C LYS A 349 -26.76 -33.18 -16.63
N ARG A 350 -27.49 -32.11 -16.97
CA ARG A 350 -28.94 -32.04 -16.76
C ARG A 350 -29.67 -33.11 -17.58
N ALA A 351 -29.22 -33.37 -18.81
CA ALA A 351 -29.78 -34.40 -19.68
C ALA A 351 -29.48 -35.81 -19.16
N GLU A 352 -28.24 -36.07 -18.71
CA GLU A 352 -27.85 -37.32 -18.04
C GLU A 352 -28.75 -37.62 -16.82
N ASN A 353 -29.01 -36.61 -15.99
CA ASN A 353 -29.82 -36.77 -14.78
C ASN A 353 -31.32 -36.96 -15.06
N LYS A 354 -31.82 -36.56 -16.24
CA LYS A 354 -33.25 -36.62 -16.61
C LYS A 354 -33.60 -37.74 -17.61
N ASN A 355 -32.64 -38.56 -18.06
CA ASN A 355 -32.82 -39.58 -19.10
C ASN A 355 -33.49 -39.06 -20.39
N LEU A 356 -33.33 -37.77 -20.70
CA LEU A 356 -33.88 -37.13 -21.90
C LEU A 356 -32.84 -37.21 -23.02
N VAL A 357 -32.80 -38.33 -23.74
CA VAL A 357 -31.77 -38.58 -24.77
C VAL A 357 -32.07 -37.89 -26.10
N ASN A 358 -33.35 -37.71 -26.48
CA ASN A 358 -33.69 -37.32 -27.86
C ASN A 358 -33.87 -35.80 -28.12
N SER A 359 -34.36 -35.01 -27.16
CA SER A 359 -34.49 -33.55 -27.34
C SER A 359 -33.16 -32.79 -27.18
N THR A 360 -32.15 -33.44 -26.64
CA THR A 360 -30.86 -32.86 -26.24
C THR A 360 -29.85 -32.87 -27.40
N ILE A 361 -29.96 -33.83 -28.32
CA ILE A 361 -29.02 -34.00 -29.45
C ILE A 361 -29.08 -32.82 -30.43
N ALA A 362 -30.28 -32.30 -30.72
CA ALA A 362 -30.45 -31.16 -31.64
C ALA A 362 -29.91 -29.83 -31.05
N ASN A 363 -30.13 -29.59 -29.76
CA ASN A 363 -29.63 -28.38 -29.07
C ASN A 363 -28.11 -28.45 -28.80
N SER A 364 -27.57 -29.64 -28.53
CA SER A 364 -26.13 -29.86 -28.37
C SER A 364 -25.40 -29.69 -29.72
N ALA A 365 -25.95 -30.20 -30.83
CA ALA A 365 -25.37 -29.98 -32.17
C ALA A 365 -25.28 -28.48 -32.53
N SER A 366 -26.35 -27.72 -32.31
CA SER A 366 -26.37 -26.27 -32.55
C SER A 366 -25.40 -25.49 -31.63
N ARG A 367 -25.24 -25.90 -30.37
CA ARG A 367 -24.25 -25.29 -29.45
C ARG A 367 -22.82 -25.66 -29.82
N MET A 368 -22.57 -26.88 -30.29
CA MET A 368 -21.25 -27.29 -30.76
C MET A 368 -20.82 -26.51 -32.01
N GLU A 369 -21.75 -26.21 -32.92
CA GLU A 369 -21.51 -25.29 -34.04
C GLU A 369 -21.17 -23.87 -33.55
N LEU A 370 -21.89 -23.35 -32.55
CA LEU A 370 -21.59 -22.05 -31.93
C LEU A 370 -20.20 -22.04 -31.27
N ILE A 371 -19.84 -23.08 -30.52
CA ILE A 371 -18.50 -23.21 -29.91
C ILE A 371 -17.42 -23.19 -30.99
N GLN A 372 -17.59 -23.95 -32.07
CA GLN A 372 -16.65 -23.98 -33.19
C GLN A 372 -16.54 -22.64 -33.92
N GLU A 373 -17.66 -21.92 -34.11
CA GLU A 373 -17.67 -20.58 -34.70
C GLU A 373 -16.83 -19.60 -33.86
N LYS A 374 -17.06 -19.59 -32.54
CA LYS A 374 -16.32 -18.72 -31.59
C LYS A 374 -14.85 -19.10 -31.52
N GLU A 375 -14.52 -20.38 -31.49
CA GLU A 375 -13.15 -20.89 -31.51
C GLU A 375 -12.41 -20.46 -32.78
N LYS A 376 -13.04 -20.62 -33.96
CA LYS A 376 -12.47 -20.22 -35.26
C LYS A 376 -12.20 -18.71 -35.34
N PHE A 377 -13.03 -17.89 -34.69
CA PHE A 377 -12.79 -16.46 -34.61
C PHE A 377 -11.57 -16.15 -33.71
N LEU A 378 -11.53 -16.72 -32.51
CA LEU A 378 -10.43 -16.47 -31.56
C LEU A 378 -9.08 -16.99 -32.08
N LEU A 379 -9.06 -18.07 -32.86
CA LEU A 379 -7.85 -18.61 -33.51
C LEU A 379 -7.15 -17.63 -34.46
N ARG A 380 -7.79 -16.51 -34.82
CA ARG A 380 -7.15 -15.45 -35.61
C ARG A 380 -6.15 -14.61 -34.81
N THR A 381 -6.28 -14.63 -33.48
CA THR A 381 -5.49 -13.78 -32.56
C THR A 381 -4.75 -14.62 -31.51
N PHE A 382 -5.41 -15.64 -30.95
CA PHE A 382 -4.86 -16.48 -29.90
C PHE A 382 -4.10 -17.68 -30.49
N SER A 383 -3.06 -18.13 -29.80
CA SER A 383 -2.40 -19.39 -30.16
C SER A 383 -3.34 -20.57 -29.92
N ARG A 384 -3.09 -21.71 -30.59
CA ARG A 384 -3.84 -22.95 -30.35
C ARG A 384 -3.70 -23.40 -28.90
N ASP A 385 -2.51 -23.27 -28.32
CA ASP A 385 -2.23 -23.68 -26.94
C ASP A 385 -2.99 -22.81 -25.93
N ASP A 386 -3.11 -21.50 -26.18
CA ASP A 386 -3.89 -20.59 -25.34
C ASP A 386 -5.38 -20.94 -25.37
N LEU A 387 -5.94 -21.20 -26.56
CA LEU A 387 -7.36 -21.56 -26.68
C LEU A 387 -7.67 -22.92 -26.09
N GLU A 388 -6.77 -23.88 -26.24
CA GLU A 388 -6.89 -25.19 -25.61
C GLU A 388 -6.81 -25.06 -24.07
N ALA A 389 -5.96 -24.17 -23.55
CA ALA A 389 -5.92 -23.86 -22.13
C ALA A 389 -7.23 -23.23 -21.63
N ILE A 390 -7.81 -22.28 -22.36
CA ILE A 390 -9.11 -21.67 -22.04
C ILE A 390 -10.20 -22.74 -22.03
N LYS A 391 -10.26 -23.56 -23.09
CA LYS A 391 -11.27 -24.61 -23.26
C LYS A 391 -11.21 -25.65 -22.15
N ASN A 392 -10.03 -26.21 -21.90
CA ASN A 392 -9.84 -27.24 -20.89
C ASN A 392 -10.12 -26.70 -19.49
N THR A 393 -9.63 -25.49 -19.17
CA THR A 393 -9.91 -24.86 -17.87
C THR A 393 -11.41 -24.59 -17.68
N ALA A 394 -12.11 -24.10 -18.70
CA ALA A 394 -13.56 -23.86 -18.63
C ALA A 394 -14.34 -25.15 -18.38
N ILE A 395 -14.03 -26.22 -19.11
CA ILE A 395 -14.67 -27.53 -18.97
C ILE A 395 -14.38 -28.12 -17.59
N GLU A 396 -13.11 -28.14 -17.16
CA GLU A 396 -12.71 -28.71 -15.87
C GLU A 396 -13.37 -27.98 -14.69
N ILE A 397 -13.39 -26.64 -14.70
CA ILE A 397 -14.05 -25.84 -13.67
C ILE A 397 -15.57 -26.07 -13.68
N ALA A 398 -16.20 -26.20 -14.85
CA ALA A 398 -17.62 -26.51 -14.94
C ALA A 398 -17.94 -27.89 -14.36
N GLN A 399 -17.18 -28.92 -14.73
CA GLN A 399 -17.33 -30.27 -14.20
C GLN A 399 -17.07 -30.34 -12.69
N ALA A 400 -16.05 -29.64 -12.20
CA ALA A 400 -15.75 -29.54 -10.78
C ALA A 400 -16.87 -28.84 -10.01
N SER A 401 -17.38 -27.73 -10.55
CA SER A 401 -18.55 -27.03 -10.00
C SER A 401 -19.72 -27.99 -9.89
N ILE A 402 -20.07 -28.71 -10.96
CA ILE A 402 -21.14 -29.72 -10.97
C ILE A 402 -20.89 -30.81 -9.90
N LYS A 403 -19.68 -31.35 -9.83
CA LYS A 403 -19.29 -32.40 -8.86
C LYS A 403 -19.41 -31.91 -7.42
N LEU A 404 -19.00 -30.67 -7.13
CA LEU A 404 -19.06 -30.07 -5.79
C LEU A 404 -20.49 -30.01 -5.24
N HIS A 405 -21.50 -29.91 -6.12
CA HIS A 405 -22.90 -30.00 -5.72
C HIS A 405 -23.39 -31.41 -5.44
N SER A 406 -22.88 -32.41 -6.18
CA SER A 406 -23.23 -33.82 -5.98
C SER A 406 -22.60 -34.43 -4.72
N ASN A 407 -21.55 -33.82 -4.19
CA ASN A 407 -20.89 -34.22 -2.95
C ASN A 407 -20.54 -32.97 -2.12
N PRO A 408 -21.52 -32.40 -1.37
CA PRO A 408 -21.30 -31.17 -0.63
C PRO A 408 -20.31 -31.42 0.52
N ALA A 409 -19.04 -31.14 0.28
CA ALA A 409 -18.03 -31.10 1.32
C ALA A 409 -18.01 -29.71 1.99
N GLY A 410 -17.76 -29.67 3.31
CA GLY A 410 -17.80 -28.46 4.14
C GLY A 410 -19.01 -28.41 5.08
N LEU A 411 -18.83 -27.82 6.27
CA LEU A 411 -19.90 -27.63 7.25
C LEU A 411 -20.96 -26.67 6.68
N GLY A 412 -22.12 -27.19 6.28
CA GLY A 412 -23.31 -26.42 5.97
C GLY A 412 -24.15 -26.16 7.21
N TYR A 413 -23.52 -25.68 8.29
CA TYR A 413 -24.19 -25.53 9.57
C TYR A 413 -25.22 -24.39 9.48
N PRO A 414 -26.52 -24.65 9.69
CA PRO A 414 -27.57 -23.65 9.42
C PRO A 414 -27.36 -22.27 10.09
N PRO A 415 -26.84 -22.19 11.34
CA PRO A 415 -26.53 -20.92 11.98
C PRO A 415 -25.56 -20.01 11.23
N ASP A 416 -24.67 -20.54 10.37
CA ASP A 416 -23.70 -19.71 9.65
C ASP A 416 -24.38 -18.76 8.65
N LYS A 417 -25.50 -19.18 8.05
CA LYS A 417 -26.28 -18.31 7.16
C LYS A 417 -26.93 -17.14 7.91
N GLU A 418 -27.36 -17.38 9.15
CA GLU A 418 -27.99 -16.37 9.98
C GLU A 418 -26.96 -15.40 10.57
N LEU A 419 -25.76 -15.88 10.88
CA LEU A 419 -24.61 -15.07 11.30
C LEU A 419 -23.94 -14.34 10.13
N GLY A 420 -24.26 -14.74 8.89
CA GLY A 420 -23.61 -14.28 7.65
C GLY A 420 -22.18 -14.77 7.48
N THR A 421 -21.71 -15.71 8.31
CA THR A 421 -20.35 -16.27 8.27
C THR A 421 -20.16 -17.22 7.09
N ASP A 422 -21.24 -17.74 6.51
CA ASP A 422 -21.22 -18.54 5.28
C ASP A 422 -20.68 -17.77 4.07
N LYS A 423 -20.73 -16.42 4.11
CA LYS A 423 -20.21 -15.52 3.08
C LYS A 423 -18.70 -15.28 3.18
N ASN A 424 -18.05 -15.81 4.21
CA ASN A 424 -16.62 -15.63 4.44
C ASN A 424 -15.87 -16.97 4.33
N VAL A 425 -14.58 -16.91 3.98
CA VAL A 425 -13.69 -18.05 4.16
C VAL A 425 -13.33 -18.14 5.64
N PHE A 426 -13.68 -19.25 6.27
CA PHE A 426 -13.38 -19.52 7.68
C PHE A 426 -11.90 -19.83 7.90
N SER A 427 -11.31 -19.25 8.93
CA SER A 427 -9.95 -19.57 9.38
C SER A 427 -9.78 -19.29 10.87
N ILE A 428 -8.67 -19.73 11.45
CA ILE A 428 -8.25 -19.32 12.80
C ILE A 428 -7.09 -18.36 12.66
N LEU A 429 -7.12 -17.24 13.37
CA LEU A 429 -5.98 -16.31 13.41
C LEU A 429 -4.90 -16.87 14.36
N GLY A 430 -4.01 -17.68 13.82
CA GLY A 430 -2.99 -18.43 14.54
C GLY A 430 -3.09 -19.94 14.30
N PRO A 431 -2.38 -20.77 15.09
CA PRO A 431 -2.43 -22.22 14.93
C PRO A 431 -3.87 -22.74 15.04
N ASN A 432 -4.29 -23.51 14.02
CA ASN A 432 -5.63 -24.09 13.94
C ASN A 432 -5.60 -25.56 14.37
N LEU A 433 -6.23 -25.87 15.51
CA LEU A 433 -6.27 -27.21 16.13
C LEU A 433 -7.51 -28.02 15.74
N GLY A 434 -8.35 -27.46 14.87
CA GLY A 434 -9.61 -28.05 14.41
C GLY A 434 -9.36 -29.17 13.41
N HIS A 435 -8.77 -30.27 13.88
CA HIS A 435 -8.37 -31.40 13.05
C HIS A 435 -9.54 -32.05 12.31
N TYR A 436 -10.77 -31.89 12.79
CA TYR A 436 -12.01 -32.30 12.12
C TYR A 436 -12.29 -31.56 10.79
N TYR A 437 -11.58 -30.46 10.50
CA TYR A 437 -11.62 -29.78 9.21
C TYR A 437 -10.71 -30.41 8.14
N GLY A 438 -9.74 -31.23 8.56
CA GLY A 438 -8.77 -31.90 7.71
C GLY A 438 -7.32 -31.62 8.10
N ASP A 439 -6.39 -32.26 7.40
CA ASP A 439 -4.97 -32.28 7.75
C ASP A 439 -4.09 -31.44 6.81
N ILE A 440 -4.67 -30.82 5.78
CA ILE A 440 -3.96 -29.84 4.95
C ILE A 440 -4.15 -28.46 5.59
N CYS A 441 -3.05 -27.85 6.02
CA CYS A 441 -3.03 -26.52 6.65
C CYS A 441 -2.59 -25.47 5.63
N ILE A 442 -3.49 -24.53 5.31
CA ILE A 442 -3.24 -23.40 4.43
C ILE A 442 -3.02 -22.15 5.29
N VAL A 443 -1.84 -21.55 5.19
CA VAL A 443 -1.48 -20.30 5.87
C VAL A 443 -1.62 -19.15 4.89
N PHE A 444 -2.45 -18.17 5.20
CA PHE A 444 -2.62 -16.98 4.37
C PHE A 444 -1.61 -15.89 4.73
N LYS A 445 -1.29 -15.04 3.75
CA LYS A 445 -0.60 -13.77 3.94
C LYS A 445 -1.33 -12.91 4.97
N ARG A 446 -0.59 -12.14 5.79
CA ARG A 446 -1.18 -11.35 6.88
C ARG A 446 -2.07 -10.22 6.36
N GLU A 447 -1.71 -9.72 5.20
CA GLU A 447 -2.30 -8.61 4.45
C GLU A 447 -3.79 -8.82 4.20
N ILE A 448 -4.26 -10.07 4.04
CA ILE A 448 -5.68 -10.36 3.77
C ILE A 448 -6.61 -9.89 4.92
N LEU A 449 -6.09 -9.78 6.15
CA LEU A 449 -6.85 -9.28 7.31
C LEU A 449 -7.14 -7.77 7.23
N HIS A 450 -6.44 -7.07 6.35
CA HIS A 450 -6.61 -5.65 6.09
C HIS A 450 -7.54 -5.38 4.89
N HIS A 451 -8.06 -6.43 4.25
CA HIS A 451 -9.09 -6.29 3.22
C HIS A 451 -10.42 -5.85 3.86
N PRO A 452 -11.20 -4.93 3.26
CA PRO A 452 -12.45 -4.40 3.84
C PRO A 452 -13.50 -5.44 4.24
N ASP A 453 -13.53 -6.59 3.57
CA ASP A 453 -14.45 -7.71 3.86
C ASP A 453 -13.94 -8.69 4.92
N ALA A 454 -12.69 -8.55 5.38
CA ALA A 454 -12.17 -9.38 6.45
C ALA A 454 -12.72 -8.91 7.82
N ASN A 455 -12.85 -9.82 8.79
CA ASN A 455 -13.08 -9.48 10.19
C ASN A 455 -12.65 -10.66 11.08
N PHE A 456 -12.62 -10.46 12.38
CA PHE A 456 -12.37 -11.56 13.33
C PHE A 456 -13.03 -11.31 14.69
N SER A 457 -13.19 -12.39 15.46
CA SER A 457 -13.73 -12.41 16.82
C SER A 457 -12.91 -13.34 17.73
N ILE A 458 -12.90 -13.08 19.03
CA ILE A 458 -12.06 -13.80 20.02
C ILE A 458 -12.52 -15.25 20.31
N GLN A 459 -13.55 -15.70 19.60
CA GLN A 459 -14.12 -17.04 19.63
C GLN A 459 -15.02 -17.23 18.42
N ALA A 460 -15.50 -18.46 18.23
CA ALA A 460 -16.41 -18.78 17.16
C ALA A 460 -17.76 -18.05 17.24
N ALA A 461 -18.29 -17.61 16.10
CA ALA A 461 -19.58 -16.96 15.95
C ALA A 461 -20.72 -17.88 16.42
N THR A 462 -20.62 -19.18 16.13
CA THR A 462 -21.57 -20.20 16.58
C THR A 462 -21.64 -20.34 18.11
N SER A 463 -20.61 -19.90 18.84
CA SER A 463 -20.64 -19.88 20.31
C SER A 463 -21.64 -18.85 20.87
N TYR A 464 -21.96 -17.80 20.10
CA TYR A 464 -22.96 -16.80 20.50
C TYR A 464 -24.35 -17.39 20.41
N VAL A 465 -24.66 -18.04 19.28
CA VAL A 465 -25.96 -18.69 19.05
C VAL A 465 -26.26 -19.72 20.13
N SER A 466 -25.26 -20.50 20.53
CA SER A 466 -25.38 -21.51 21.59
C SER A 466 -25.34 -20.96 23.03
N GLY A 467 -25.08 -19.67 23.23
CA GLY A 467 -24.91 -19.06 24.56
C GLY A 467 -23.58 -19.39 25.25
N ARG A 468 -22.72 -20.23 24.65
CA ARG A 468 -21.41 -20.59 25.22
C ARG A 468 -20.48 -19.39 25.38
N SER A 469 -20.63 -18.38 24.53
CA SER A 469 -19.88 -17.11 24.60
C SER A 469 -19.94 -16.47 25.99
N PHE A 470 -21.10 -16.45 26.64
CA PHE A 470 -21.30 -15.77 27.92
C PHE A 470 -20.62 -16.51 29.08
N LYS A 471 -20.44 -17.84 28.94
CA LYS A 471 -19.67 -18.65 29.90
C LYS A 471 -18.17 -18.39 29.79
N TRP A 472 -17.65 -18.31 28.57
CA TRP A 472 -16.21 -18.15 28.32
C TRP A 472 -15.75 -16.69 28.43
N ARG A 473 -16.64 -15.74 28.11
CA ARG A 473 -16.42 -14.30 28.14
C ARG A 473 -17.49 -13.63 29.01
N PRO A 474 -17.42 -13.81 30.35
CA PRO A 474 -18.43 -13.28 31.29
C PRO A 474 -18.56 -11.75 31.28
N TRP A 475 -17.60 -11.02 30.71
CA TRP A 475 -17.70 -9.58 30.48
C TRP A 475 -18.65 -9.18 29.34
N LEU A 476 -19.17 -10.15 28.58
CA LEU A 476 -20.30 -9.92 27.67
C LEU A 476 -21.62 -9.65 28.42
N GLY A 477 -21.65 -9.90 29.74
CA GLY A 477 -22.85 -9.77 30.57
C GLY A 477 -23.65 -11.07 30.64
N ASP A 478 -24.89 -10.94 31.10
CA ASP A 478 -25.83 -12.05 31.12
C ASP A 478 -26.30 -12.40 29.70
N ASP A 479 -26.57 -13.69 29.47
CA ASP A 479 -27.06 -14.16 28.19
C ASP A 479 -28.47 -13.59 27.92
N PRO A 480 -28.69 -12.85 26.81
CA PRO A 480 -29.99 -12.27 26.51
C PRO A 480 -31.07 -13.30 26.14
N GLY A 481 -30.71 -14.58 26.01
CA GLY A 481 -31.61 -15.71 25.76
C GLY A 481 -32.11 -15.80 24.31
N ALA A 482 -32.53 -14.68 23.73
CA ALA A 482 -33.03 -14.60 22.36
C ALA A 482 -31.89 -14.71 21.33
N LYS A 483 -32.09 -15.55 20.30
CA LYS A 483 -31.10 -15.82 19.24
C LYS A 483 -30.68 -14.55 18.50
N ASP A 484 -31.64 -13.71 18.08
CA ASP A 484 -31.36 -12.49 17.31
C ASP A 484 -30.52 -11.49 18.12
N LYS A 485 -30.79 -11.37 19.43
CA LYS A 485 -29.98 -10.53 20.33
C LYS A 485 -28.56 -11.05 20.50
N ARG A 486 -28.36 -12.38 20.49
CA ARG A 486 -27.02 -13.00 20.52
C ARG A 486 -26.26 -12.74 19.21
N ILE A 487 -26.95 -12.82 18.07
CA ILE A 487 -26.39 -12.50 16.75
C ILE A 487 -26.01 -11.02 16.67
N GLU A 488 -26.90 -10.13 17.10
CA GLU A 488 -26.61 -8.69 17.19
C GLU A 488 -25.37 -8.42 18.04
N LEU A 489 -25.24 -9.08 19.20
CA LEU A 489 -24.05 -8.96 20.03
C LEU A 489 -22.78 -9.48 19.36
N PHE A 490 -22.87 -10.57 18.58
CA PHE A 490 -21.75 -11.05 17.76
C PHE A 490 -21.26 -9.95 16.81
N HIS A 491 -22.16 -9.33 16.03
CA HIS A 491 -21.79 -8.22 15.15
C HIS A 491 -21.18 -7.02 15.91
N LYS A 492 -21.65 -6.74 17.13
CA LYS A 492 -21.13 -5.69 18.03
C LYS A 492 -19.83 -6.06 18.77
N THR A 493 -19.19 -7.16 18.40
CA THR A 493 -17.91 -7.60 18.99
C THR A 493 -16.83 -7.87 17.95
N LYS A 494 -17.17 -7.83 16.65
CA LYS A 494 -16.22 -8.02 15.55
C LYS A 494 -15.14 -6.95 15.57
N LEU A 495 -13.91 -7.37 15.27
CA LEU A 495 -12.74 -6.52 15.10
C LEU A 495 -12.25 -6.60 13.65
N HIS A 496 -11.47 -5.59 13.23
CA HIS A 496 -10.89 -5.49 11.89
C HIS A 496 -9.45 -4.95 11.98
N ALA A 497 -8.50 -5.54 11.24
CA ALA A 497 -7.07 -5.23 11.39
C ALA A 497 -6.66 -3.86 10.83
N SER A 498 -7.50 -3.25 9.98
CA SER A 498 -7.28 -1.87 9.50
C SER A 498 -7.58 -0.79 10.53
N ILE A 499 -8.28 -1.12 11.63
CA ILE A 499 -8.64 -0.14 12.65
C ILE A 499 -7.46 0.04 13.60
N LYS A 500 -6.99 1.29 13.75
CA LYS A 500 -5.86 1.61 14.61
C LYS A 500 -6.10 1.08 16.04
N GLY A 501 -5.14 0.34 16.58
CA GLY A 501 -5.22 -0.18 17.95
C GLY A 501 -5.93 -1.53 18.09
N TYR A 502 -6.39 -2.15 17.00
CA TYR A 502 -7.02 -3.49 17.04
C TYR A 502 -6.18 -4.52 17.81
N GLU A 503 -4.85 -4.39 17.79
CA GLU A 503 -3.93 -5.28 18.49
C GLU A 503 -4.11 -5.20 20.00
N TYR A 504 -4.37 -4.00 20.52
CA TYR A 504 -4.61 -3.78 21.93
C TYR A 504 -5.92 -4.42 22.39
N ALA A 505 -7.04 -4.19 21.69
CA ALA A 505 -8.31 -4.83 22.05
C ALA A 505 -8.22 -6.36 21.94
N THR A 506 -7.57 -6.86 20.90
CA THR A 506 -7.36 -8.29 20.69
C THR A 506 -6.53 -8.89 21.83
N ALA A 507 -5.42 -8.23 22.21
CA ALA A 507 -4.56 -8.67 23.31
C ALA A 507 -5.30 -8.66 24.64
N LEU A 508 -6.05 -7.59 24.93
CA LEU A 508 -6.76 -7.42 26.18
C LEU A 508 -7.81 -8.52 26.39
N GLU A 509 -8.61 -8.79 25.34
CA GLU A 509 -9.57 -9.89 25.37
C GLU A 509 -8.88 -11.25 25.50
N LEU A 510 -7.79 -11.49 24.77
CA LEU A 510 -7.07 -12.77 24.82
C LEU A 510 -6.43 -13.03 26.19
N ILE A 511 -5.88 -11.99 26.84
CA ILE A 511 -5.40 -12.03 28.23
C ILE A 511 -6.56 -12.39 29.16
N ALA A 512 -7.70 -11.71 29.04
CA ALA A 512 -8.86 -11.95 29.89
C ALA A 512 -9.43 -13.37 29.71
N VAL A 513 -9.53 -13.85 28.47
CA VAL A 513 -9.97 -15.23 28.17
C VAL A 513 -9.01 -16.25 28.74
N THR A 514 -7.70 -15.99 28.65
CA THR A 514 -6.67 -16.88 29.21
C THR A 514 -6.76 -16.92 30.74
N GLY A 515 -6.87 -15.76 31.39
CA GLY A 515 -7.06 -15.65 32.84
C GLY A 515 -8.32 -16.39 33.31
N GLN A 516 -9.45 -16.18 32.63
CA GLN A 516 -10.72 -16.85 32.92
C GLN A 516 -10.62 -18.37 32.75
N THR A 517 -10.04 -18.84 31.64
CA THR A 517 -9.90 -20.27 31.32
C THR A 517 -9.01 -20.98 32.35
N LEU A 518 -7.90 -20.34 32.73
CA LEU A 518 -6.94 -20.88 33.71
C LEU A 518 -7.33 -20.59 35.17
N LYS A 519 -8.49 -19.97 35.41
CA LYS A 519 -8.95 -19.52 36.74
C LYS A 519 -7.93 -18.62 37.46
N LYS A 520 -7.12 -17.88 36.70
CA LYS A 520 -6.20 -16.86 37.19
C LYS A 520 -6.94 -15.52 37.21
N LYS A 521 -7.21 -14.98 38.40
CA LYS A 521 -7.81 -13.65 38.60
C LYS A 521 -6.79 -12.52 38.40
N SER A 522 -6.11 -12.51 37.26
CA SER A 522 -5.01 -11.58 36.99
C SER A 522 -4.93 -11.25 35.51
N MET A 523 -4.67 -9.97 35.21
CA MET A 523 -4.33 -9.49 33.87
C MET A 523 -2.83 -9.59 33.58
N ASN A 524 -2.00 -10.00 34.54
CA ASN A 524 -0.56 -10.21 34.38
C ASN A 524 -0.27 -11.58 33.72
N ILE A 525 -0.82 -11.78 32.53
CA ILE A 525 -0.62 -12.97 31.70
C ILE A 525 0.42 -12.64 30.61
N ASN A 526 1.46 -13.46 30.49
CA ASN A 526 2.50 -13.30 29.47
C ASN A 526 2.18 -14.10 28.19
N LEU A 527 2.92 -13.83 27.11
CA LEU A 527 2.73 -14.50 25.81
C LEU A 527 2.87 -16.03 25.92
N THR A 528 3.82 -16.54 26.70
CA THR A 528 4.02 -17.98 26.91
C THR A 528 2.75 -18.65 27.48
N THR A 529 2.11 -18.01 28.46
CA THR A 529 0.87 -18.52 29.08
C THR A 529 -0.29 -18.50 28.08
N ILE A 530 -0.39 -17.47 27.24
CA ILE A 530 -1.38 -17.39 26.17
C ILE A 530 -1.20 -18.54 25.18
N LEU A 531 0.04 -18.77 24.73
CA LEU A 531 0.35 -19.84 23.77
C LEU A 531 0.12 -21.24 24.36
N GLN A 532 0.42 -21.45 25.64
CA GLN A 532 0.10 -22.70 26.34
C GLN A 532 -1.42 -22.94 26.35
N ARG A 533 -2.21 -21.94 26.75
CA ARG A 533 -3.68 -22.04 26.69
C ARG A 533 -4.17 -22.30 25.27
N TRP A 534 -3.56 -21.67 24.27
CA TRP A 534 -3.96 -21.79 22.88
C TRP A 534 -3.89 -23.23 22.37
N VAL A 535 -2.82 -23.96 22.71
CA VAL A 535 -2.62 -25.37 22.28
C VAL A 535 -3.49 -26.38 23.04
N ASP A 536 -4.06 -25.96 24.17
CA ASP A 536 -4.87 -26.82 25.04
C ASP A 536 -6.39 -26.66 24.83
N VAL A 537 -6.84 -25.75 23.96
CA VAL A 537 -8.27 -25.49 23.71
C VAL A 537 -8.66 -25.73 22.25
N ASP A 538 -9.92 -26.08 22.02
CA ASP A 538 -10.46 -26.23 20.66
C ASP A 538 -10.37 -24.91 19.87
N SER A 539 -10.21 -25.01 18.55
CA SER A 539 -10.15 -23.85 17.64
C SER A 539 -11.30 -22.86 17.81
N HIS A 540 -12.52 -23.31 18.13
CA HIS A 540 -13.65 -22.41 18.34
C HIS A 540 -13.52 -21.53 19.60
N MET A 541 -12.58 -21.85 20.49
CA MET A 541 -12.23 -21.04 21.67
C MET A 541 -11.04 -20.11 21.44
N ASN A 542 -10.47 -20.11 20.23
CA ASN A 542 -9.41 -19.21 19.80
C ASN A 542 -9.99 -18.11 18.89
N ILE A 543 -9.12 -17.29 18.29
CA ILE A 543 -9.56 -16.18 17.45
C ILE A 543 -10.08 -16.73 16.11
N GLU A 544 -11.39 -16.66 15.91
CA GLU A 544 -12.04 -16.99 14.64
C GLU A 544 -11.90 -15.83 13.67
N CYS A 545 -11.49 -16.13 12.45
CA CYS A 545 -11.26 -15.15 11.41
C CYS A 545 -12.12 -15.45 10.17
N HIS A 546 -12.85 -14.42 9.75
CA HIS A 546 -13.71 -14.41 8.58
C HIS A 546 -13.01 -13.62 7.47
N LEU A 547 -12.49 -14.34 6.48
CA LEU A 547 -11.76 -13.76 5.36
C LEU A 547 -12.70 -13.47 4.19
N PRO A 548 -12.27 -12.69 3.17
CA PRO A 548 -13.09 -12.36 2.01
C PRO A 548 -13.67 -13.61 1.31
N GLN A 549 -14.76 -13.40 0.58
CA GLN A 549 -15.58 -14.49 0.04
C GLN A 549 -14.82 -15.42 -0.92
N LEU A 550 -13.85 -14.87 -1.66
CA LEU A 550 -13.08 -15.52 -2.70
C LEU A 550 -11.63 -15.04 -2.60
N ILE A 551 -10.69 -15.94 -2.31
CA ILE A 551 -9.28 -15.61 -2.05
C ILE A 551 -8.40 -16.31 -3.08
N PRO A 552 -7.67 -15.58 -3.94
CA PRO A 552 -6.79 -16.19 -4.93
C PRO A 552 -5.60 -16.93 -4.28
N LEU A 553 -5.03 -17.91 -5.00
CA LEU A 553 -3.93 -18.74 -4.48
C LEU A 553 -2.66 -17.94 -4.15
N ASP A 554 -2.48 -16.75 -4.71
CA ASP A 554 -1.30 -15.92 -4.42
C ASP A 554 -1.31 -15.31 -3.00
N TYR A 555 -2.48 -15.25 -2.34
CA TYR A 555 -2.61 -14.93 -0.92
C TYR A 555 -2.25 -16.09 0.01
N ILE A 556 -1.98 -17.30 -0.53
CA ILE A 556 -1.43 -18.39 0.25
C ILE A 556 0.06 -18.14 0.45
N ASP A 557 0.44 -17.93 1.70
CA ASP A 557 1.81 -17.71 2.12
C ASP A 557 2.57 -19.03 2.27
N HIS A 558 1.91 -20.07 2.84
CA HIS A 558 2.52 -21.38 3.01
C HIS A 558 1.49 -22.51 3.14
N ILE A 559 1.84 -23.73 2.74
CA ILE A 559 1.04 -24.95 2.95
C ILE A 559 1.84 -25.97 3.75
N TYR A 560 1.21 -26.59 4.74
CA TYR A 560 1.73 -27.78 5.42
C TYR A 560 0.84 -28.98 5.12
N MET A 561 1.44 -30.11 4.76
CA MET A 561 0.76 -31.38 4.56
C MET A 561 1.70 -32.57 4.80
N SER A 562 1.17 -33.75 5.09
CA SER A 562 1.96 -34.99 5.13
C SER A 562 2.26 -35.49 3.71
N GLN A 563 3.34 -36.27 3.56
CA GLN A 563 3.72 -36.85 2.26
C GLN A 563 2.62 -37.75 1.73
N ASN A 564 2.08 -38.63 2.57
CA ASN A 564 1.01 -39.53 2.15
C ASN A 564 -0.32 -38.83 1.81
N ALA A 565 -0.56 -37.62 2.35
CA ALA A 565 -1.70 -36.79 1.93
C ALA A 565 -1.44 -36.03 0.63
N PHE A 566 -0.19 -35.82 0.24
CA PHE A 566 0.17 -35.30 -1.08
C PHE A 566 0.06 -36.40 -2.13
N ASP A 567 0.57 -37.59 -1.81
CA ASP A 567 0.53 -38.75 -2.71
C ASP A 567 -0.90 -39.23 -2.98
N SER A 568 -1.84 -38.95 -2.07
CA SER A 568 -3.27 -39.27 -2.26
C SER A 568 -4.02 -38.29 -3.16
N LEU A 569 -3.43 -37.13 -3.49
CA LEU A 569 -4.03 -36.18 -4.43
C LEU A 569 -3.95 -36.73 -5.87
N ASN A 570 -4.87 -36.29 -6.71
CA ASN A 570 -4.81 -36.59 -8.13
C ASN A 570 -3.54 -36.00 -8.79
N PRO A 571 -3.03 -36.59 -9.88
CA PRO A 571 -1.77 -36.16 -10.50
C PRO A 571 -1.75 -34.68 -10.93
N ASN A 572 -2.88 -34.15 -11.38
CA ASN A 572 -2.99 -32.74 -11.80
C ASN A 572 -2.82 -31.80 -10.60
N ALA A 573 -3.40 -32.14 -9.46
CA ALA A 573 -3.24 -31.38 -8.22
C ALA A 573 -1.80 -31.42 -7.71
N GLN A 574 -1.15 -32.59 -7.74
CA GLN A 574 0.28 -32.73 -7.39
C GLN A 574 1.16 -31.81 -8.25
N HIS A 575 0.96 -31.84 -9.57
CA HIS A 575 1.68 -30.99 -10.51
C HIS A 575 1.41 -29.49 -10.30
N ALA A 576 0.14 -29.12 -10.06
CA ALA A 576 -0.25 -27.74 -9.78
C ALA A 576 0.43 -27.21 -8.51
N ILE A 577 0.52 -28.02 -7.46
CA ILE A 577 1.20 -27.65 -6.21
C ILE A 577 2.66 -27.32 -6.44
N ASP A 578 3.38 -28.21 -7.12
CA ASP A 578 4.82 -28.06 -7.36
C ASP A 578 5.10 -26.83 -8.25
N THR A 579 4.19 -26.52 -9.18
CA THR A 579 4.30 -25.36 -10.08
C THR A 579 3.98 -24.04 -9.37
N ILE A 580 2.88 -23.98 -8.62
CA ILE A 580 2.33 -22.73 -8.05
C ILE A 580 3.03 -22.34 -6.75
N PHE A 581 3.27 -23.31 -5.86
CA PHE A 581 3.75 -23.01 -4.51
C PHE A 581 5.26 -23.12 -4.38
N GLN A 582 5.94 -23.96 -5.17
CA GLN A 582 7.40 -24.09 -5.17
C GLN A 582 7.96 -24.24 -3.73
N ASN A 583 8.64 -23.23 -3.20
CA ASN A 583 9.20 -23.22 -1.84
C ASN A 583 8.20 -22.86 -0.71
N ARG A 584 6.93 -22.56 -1.05
CA ARG A 584 5.82 -22.22 -0.13
C ARG A 584 5.02 -23.44 0.33
N ILE A 585 5.58 -24.63 0.23
CA ILE A 585 4.98 -25.87 0.74
C ILE A 585 5.98 -26.66 1.57
N THR A 586 5.49 -27.28 2.65
CA THR A 586 6.25 -28.25 3.44
C THR A 586 5.50 -29.58 3.45
N LYS A 587 6.04 -30.54 2.70
CA LYS A 587 5.64 -31.95 2.73
C LYS A 587 6.43 -32.63 3.85
N THR A 588 5.74 -33.19 4.83
CA THR A 588 6.38 -33.79 6.01
C THR A 588 6.38 -35.32 5.92
N PRO A 589 7.37 -36.03 6.50
CA PRO A 589 7.45 -37.49 6.43
C PRO A 589 6.43 -38.21 7.34
N HIS A 590 5.55 -37.48 8.04
CA HIS A 590 4.52 -38.11 8.87
C HIS A 590 3.56 -38.92 8.01
N GLU A 591 3.11 -40.09 8.49
CA GLU A 591 2.06 -40.88 7.86
C GLU A 591 0.77 -40.74 8.65
N ILE A 592 -0.21 -40.01 8.10
CA ILE A 592 -1.51 -39.81 8.74
C ILE A 592 -2.57 -40.75 8.18
N GLU A 593 -3.56 -41.10 9.00
CA GLU A 593 -4.76 -41.78 8.50
C GLU A 593 -5.57 -40.83 7.59
N LEU A 594 -5.68 -41.18 6.30
CA LEU A 594 -6.37 -40.34 5.30
C LEU A 594 -7.90 -40.35 5.48
N THR A 595 -8.44 -41.41 6.09
CA THR A 595 -9.86 -41.52 6.42
C THR A 595 -10.13 -40.92 7.78
N GLN A 596 -10.96 -39.89 7.84
CA GLN A 596 -11.31 -39.23 9.11
C GLN A 596 -12.69 -39.67 9.62
N PRO A 597 -12.80 -40.28 10.82
CA PRO A 597 -14.09 -40.50 11.46
C PRO A 597 -14.77 -39.17 11.81
N ALA A 598 -16.11 -39.15 11.80
CA ALA A 598 -16.89 -37.94 11.91
C ALA A 598 -16.82 -37.27 13.30
N LEU A 599 -16.80 -35.93 13.31
CA LEU A 599 -17.41 -35.02 14.31
C LEU A 599 -16.88 -34.99 15.75
N LYS A 600 -15.74 -35.61 16.10
CA LYS A 600 -15.17 -35.36 17.43
C LYS A 600 -14.43 -34.01 17.48
N HIS A 601 -15.06 -33.04 18.13
CA HIS A 601 -14.44 -31.72 18.38
C HIS A 601 -13.41 -31.80 19.52
N GLY A 602 -12.37 -30.97 19.44
CA GLY A 602 -11.32 -30.91 20.44
C GLY A 602 -9.96 -30.45 19.89
N PRO A 603 -9.03 -30.09 20.79
CA PRO A 603 -7.70 -29.61 20.42
C PRO A 603 -6.76 -30.70 19.88
N LYS A 604 -7.01 -31.98 20.21
CA LYS A 604 -6.11 -33.09 19.87
C LYS A 604 -6.85 -34.16 19.04
N PRO A 605 -6.23 -34.67 17.96
CA PRO A 605 -6.70 -35.86 17.26
C PRO A 605 -6.69 -37.10 18.17
N GLU A 606 -7.48 -38.12 17.81
CA GLU A 606 -7.45 -39.40 18.52
C GLU A 606 -6.21 -40.24 18.17
N SER A 607 -5.78 -40.19 16.91
CA SER A 607 -4.60 -40.90 16.42
C SER A 607 -3.31 -40.21 16.85
N LYS A 608 -2.35 -40.99 17.37
CA LYS A 608 -1.02 -40.50 17.74
C LYS A 608 -0.31 -39.89 16.53
N ALA A 609 -0.37 -40.55 15.37
CA ALA A 609 0.29 -40.06 14.16
C ALA A 609 -0.24 -38.68 13.72
N ARG A 610 -1.56 -38.48 13.81
CA ARG A 610 -2.17 -37.17 13.52
C ARG A 610 -1.83 -36.12 14.58
N THR A 611 -1.71 -36.53 15.84
CA THR A 611 -1.27 -35.65 16.92
C THR A 611 0.16 -35.18 16.69
N ASP A 612 1.08 -36.11 16.40
CA ASP A 612 2.49 -35.81 16.13
C ASP A 612 2.63 -34.86 14.92
N TYR A 613 1.88 -35.10 13.84
CA TYR A 613 1.82 -34.19 12.69
C TYR A 613 1.27 -32.79 13.07
N GLN A 614 0.16 -32.73 13.81
CA GLN A 614 -0.42 -31.46 14.23
C GLN A 614 0.55 -30.66 15.11
N ASP A 615 1.18 -31.32 16.08
CA ASP A 615 2.13 -30.69 17.00
C ASP A 615 3.36 -30.16 16.25
N PHE A 616 3.83 -30.87 15.23
CA PHE A 616 4.87 -30.38 14.31
C PHE A 616 4.45 -29.08 13.62
N VAL A 617 3.26 -29.05 13.01
CA VAL A 617 2.76 -27.87 12.28
C VAL A 617 2.59 -26.70 13.24
N VAL A 618 1.96 -26.92 14.40
CA VAL A 618 1.75 -25.89 15.44
C VAL A 618 3.09 -25.30 15.90
N LYS A 619 4.09 -26.14 16.17
CA LYS A 619 5.44 -25.68 16.53
C LYS A 619 6.05 -24.80 15.45
N LYS A 620 5.99 -25.23 14.18
CA LYS A 620 6.50 -24.45 13.05
C LYS A 620 5.81 -23.09 12.90
N LEU A 621 4.49 -23.04 13.09
CA LEU A 621 3.73 -21.79 13.04
C LEU A 621 4.13 -20.84 14.19
N ILE A 622 4.22 -21.35 15.42
CA ILE A 622 4.65 -20.55 16.58
C ILE A 622 6.08 -20.01 16.38
N ASP A 623 7.00 -20.85 15.92
CA ASP A 623 8.38 -20.43 15.64
C ASP A 623 8.41 -19.36 14.54
N LYS A 624 7.67 -19.55 13.44
CA LYS A 624 7.58 -18.57 12.35
C LYS A 624 7.06 -17.22 12.83
N PHE A 625 6.05 -17.18 13.68
CA PHE A 625 5.49 -15.93 14.22
C PHE A 625 6.46 -15.20 15.14
N ARG A 626 7.32 -15.92 15.88
CA ARG A 626 8.39 -15.33 16.69
C ARG A 626 9.49 -14.71 15.84
N HIS A 627 9.88 -15.36 14.74
CA HIS A 627 10.96 -14.86 13.87
C HIS A 627 10.52 -13.69 12.96
N ARG A 628 9.26 -13.68 12.48
CA ARG A 628 8.74 -12.58 11.64
C ARG A 628 8.69 -11.22 12.33
N GLY A 629 8.66 -11.17 13.66
CA GLY A 629 8.74 -9.92 14.41
C GLY A 629 10.08 -9.19 14.24
N VAL A 630 11.13 -9.87 13.75
CA VAL A 630 12.49 -9.34 13.64
C VAL A 630 12.87 -9.00 12.19
N ASN A 631 12.32 -9.68 11.18
CA ASN A 631 12.84 -9.70 9.79
C ASN A 631 11.79 -9.45 8.68
N SER A 632 10.73 -8.65 8.90
CA SER A 632 9.76 -8.34 7.83
C SER A 632 10.41 -7.55 6.69
N LEU A 633 10.18 -7.93 5.43
CA LEU A 633 10.61 -7.18 4.24
C LEU A 633 9.79 -5.89 4.02
N ASN A 634 8.56 -5.87 4.54
CA ASN A 634 7.65 -4.74 4.39
C ASN A 634 7.60 -3.92 5.69
N GLY A 635 7.37 -2.60 5.55
CA GLY A 635 7.06 -1.72 6.68
C GLY A 635 5.82 -2.17 7.46
N PRO A 636 5.52 -1.54 8.62
CA PRO A 636 4.37 -1.91 9.41
C PRO A 636 3.07 -1.75 8.60
N ILE A 637 2.29 -2.82 8.48
CA ILE A 637 0.97 -2.78 7.82
C ILE A 637 0.04 -1.92 8.67
N ARG A 638 -0.56 -0.90 8.05
CA ARG A 638 -1.53 0.03 8.63
C ARG A 638 -2.76 0.06 7.72
N GLY A 639 -3.93 0.41 8.25
CA GLY A 639 -5.09 0.67 7.40
C GLY A 639 -5.49 -0.47 6.47
N ILE A 640 -6.00 -0.11 5.29
CA ILE A 640 -6.57 -1.02 4.30
C ILE A 640 -5.53 -1.51 3.29
N PHE A 641 -5.72 -2.76 2.88
CA PHE A 641 -4.91 -3.44 1.88
C PHE A 641 -5.84 -4.15 0.89
N ILE A 642 -5.84 -3.70 -0.37
CA ILE A 642 -6.72 -4.24 -1.41
C ILE A 642 -6.09 -4.03 -2.79
N THR A 643 -6.27 -4.99 -3.70
CA THR A 643 -5.97 -4.79 -5.12
C THR A 643 -7.28 -4.66 -5.87
N ILE A 644 -7.56 -3.48 -6.41
CA ILE A 644 -8.79 -3.18 -7.14
C ILE A 644 -8.62 -3.67 -8.59
N PRO A 645 -9.62 -4.36 -9.18
CA PRO A 645 -9.60 -4.74 -10.60
C PRO A 645 -9.66 -3.51 -11.52
N PRO A 646 -9.34 -3.63 -12.82
CA PRO A 646 -9.65 -2.59 -13.78
C PRO A 646 -11.17 -2.43 -13.89
N THR A 647 -11.69 -1.25 -13.56
CA THR A 647 -13.14 -0.98 -13.52
C THR A 647 -13.54 0.25 -14.32
N GLU A 648 -12.61 0.98 -14.93
CA GLU A 648 -12.89 2.25 -15.61
C GLU A 648 -13.65 3.24 -14.72
N PHE A 649 -13.34 3.23 -13.42
CA PHE A 649 -14.00 4.01 -12.37
C PHE A 649 -15.50 3.75 -12.21
N THR A 650 -15.99 2.58 -12.62
CA THR A 650 -17.42 2.22 -12.46
C THR A 650 -17.73 1.62 -11.09
N ASP A 651 -16.78 0.95 -10.45
CA ASP A 651 -16.95 0.37 -9.11
C ASP A 651 -16.25 1.22 -8.03
N HIS A 652 -16.88 1.35 -6.87
CA HIS A 652 -16.36 2.13 -5.75
C HIS A 652 -16.33 1.31 -4.46
N PHE A 653 -15.14 1.16 -3.90
CA PHE A 653 -14.84 0.27 -2.77
C PHE A 653 -14.80 1.11 -1.49
N VAL A 654 -15.78 0.95 -0.60
CA VAL A 654 -15.85 1.75 0.63
C VAL A 654 -14.91 1.20 1.71
N LEU A 655 -14.27 2.11 2.45
CA LEU A 655 -13.48 1.74 3.61
C LEU A 655 -14.39 1.28 4.76
N PRO A 656 -13.95 0.31 5.60
CA PRO A 656 -14.69 -0.10 6.80
C PRO A 656 -14.62 0.93 7.95
N LEU A 657 -14.18 2.15 7.65
CA LEU A 657 -14.01 3.26 8.57
C LEU A 657 -14.40 4.56 7.88
N THR A 658 -15.33 5.30 8.49
CA THR A 658 -15.69 6.67 8.09
C THR A 658 -14.79 7.70 8.77
N ILE A 659 -14.73 8.91 8.22
CA ILE A 659 -13.99 10.03 8.82
C ILE A 659 -14.54 10.35 10.21
N SER A 660 -15.87 10.32 10.40
CA SER A 660 -16.48 10.56 11.71
C SER A 660 -16.07 9.50 12.72
N GLN A 661 -16.09 8.21 12.35
CA GLN A 661 -15.63 7.14 13.24
C GLN A 661 -14.15 7.29 13.60
N ALA A 662 -13.29 7.62 12.61
CA ALA A 662 -11.87 7.88 12.86
C ALA A 662 -11.68 9.04 13.85
N TYR A 663 -12.48 10.11 13.72
CA TYR A 663 -12.45 11.26 14.61
C TYR A 663 -12.89 10.92 16.05
N GLN A 664 -13.95 10.11 16.20
CA GLN A 664 -14.36 9.63 17.53
C GLN A 664 -13.26 8.82 18.21
N GLN A 665 -12.58 7.96 17.45
CA GLN A 665 -11.43 7.21 17.95
C GLN A 665 -10.29 8.13 18.38
N TYR A 666 -9.98 9.15 17.57
CA TYR A 666 -8.96 10.14 17.88
C TYR A 666 -9.27 10.89 19.18
N LYS A 667 -10.50 11.38 19.36
CA LYS A 667 -10.95 12.07 20.59
C LYS A 667 -10.86 11.21 21.84
N THR A 668 -11.09 9.91 21.73
CA THR A 668 -10.98 9.01 22.89
C THR A 668 -9.54 8.90 23.40
N ASN A 669 -8.56 9.10 22.52
CA ASN A 669 -7.13 8.98 22.83
C ASN A 669 -6.47 10.34 23.15
N HIS A 670 -7.17 11.46 23.03
CA HIS A 670 -6.60 12.80 23.23
C HIS A 670 -7.53 13.64 24.12
N SER A 671 -7.02 14.08 25.27
CA SER A 671 -7.78 14.87 26.25
C SER A 671 -8.12 16.29 25.78
N GLN A 672 -7.32 16.84 24.86
CA GLN A 672 -7.54 18.14 24.24
C GLN A 672 -7.47 17.97 22.72
N VAL A 673 -8.57 18.25 22.04
CA VAL A 673 -8.64 18.21 20.57
C VAL A 673 -8.88 19.63 20.08
N PRO A 674 -8.02 20.17 19.18
CA PRO A 674 -8.25 21.45 18.55
C PRO A 674 -9.64 21.54 17.91
N ILE A 675 -10.25 22.72 17.97
CA ILE A 675 -11.56 22.99 17.35
C ILE A 675 -11.48 22.82 15.83
N ASP A 676 -10.35 23.20 15.24
CA ASP A 676 -10.09 23.09 13.81
C ASP A 676 -8.90 22.15 13.58
N ILE A 677 -9.22 20.87 13.35
CA ILE A 677 -8.21 19.84 13.12
C ILE A 677 -8.36 19.29 11.69
N PRO A 678 -7.29 19.34 10.87
CA PRO A 678 -7.32 18.78 9.53
C PRO A 678 -7.53 17.27 9.53
N VAL A 679 -8.14 16.75 8.47
CA VAL A 679 -8.19 15.31 8.18
C VAL A 679 -7.06 14.99 7.22
N TYR A 680 -6.25 13.99 7.55
CA TYR A 680 -5.23 13.47 6.65
C TYR A 680 -5.60 12.04 6.25
N ILE A 681 -5.60 11.79 4.95
CA ILE A 681 -5.81 10.46 4.38
C ILE A 681 -4.55 10.08 3.62
N TYR A 682 -3.89 9.02 4.06
CA TYR A 682 -2.66 8.52 3.44
C TYR A 682 -2.94 7.19 2.77
N TRP A 683 -2.28 6.94 1.64
CA TRP A 683 -2.30 5.66 0.96
C TRP A 683 -1.07 5.49 0.08
N GLN A 684 -0.83 4.24 -0.30
CA GLN A 684 0.24 3.85 -1.20
C GLN A 684 -0.34 3.16 -2.43
N VAL A 685 0.17 3.49 -3.62
CA VAL A 685 -0.18 2.80 -4.87
C VAL A 685 1.02 2.49 -5.73
N LEU A 686 0.90 1.43 -6.52
CA LEU A 686 1.77 1.13 -7.64
C LEU A 686 1.11 1.60 -8.94
N HIS A 687 1.88 2.20 -9.84
CA HIS A 687 1.47 2.62 -11.19
C HIS A 687 0.34 3.68 -11.32
N GLY A 688 -0.30 4.12 -10.24
CA GLY A 688 -1.34 5.16 -10.29
C GLY A 688 -2.64 4.68 -10.94
N ASP A 689 -3.30 5.55 -11.69
CA ASP A 689 -4.64 5.33 -12.31
C ASP A 689 -5.74 5.05 -11.27
N MET A 690 -5.68 5.80 -10.17
CA MET A 690 -6.51 5.59 -8.99
C MET A 690 -7.36 6.83 -8.69
N MET A 691 -8.60 6.59 -8.27
CA MET A 691 -9.48 7.60 -7.74
C MET A 691 -9.80 7.33 -6.26
N LEU A 692 -9.53 8.31 -5.41
CA LEU A 692 -10.02 8.39 -4.03
C LEU A 692 -11.21 9.35 -3.98
N THR A 693 -12.36 8.89 -3.52
CA THR A 693 -13.59 9.70 -3.45
C THR A 693 -14.05 9.85 -2.01
N LEU A 694 -14.21 11.10 -1.55
CA LEU A 694 -14.84 11.41 -0.27
C LEU A 694 -16.27 11.84 -0.51
N SER A 695 -17.25 11.25 0.16
CA SER A 695 -18.67 11.55 -0.07
C SER A 695 -19.47 11.70 1.22
N ASN A 696 -20.59 12.40 1.14
CA ASN A 696 -21.54 12.57 2.24
C ASN A 696 -22.32 11.29 2.56
N GLU A 697 -22.64 10.48 1.56
CA GLU A 697 -23.27 9.17 1.68
C GLU A 697 -22.42 8.07 1.03
N GLN A 698 -22.66 6.80 1.40
CA GLN A 698 -21.98 5.67 0.80
C GLN A 698 -22.42 5.54 -0.66
N ILE A 699 -21.47 5.38 -1.58
CA ILE A 699 -21.77 5.24 -3.01
C ILE A 699 -22.37 3.86 -3.26
N ASP A 700 -23.54 3.84 -3.90
CA ASP A 700 -24.20 2.64 -4.40
C ASP A 700 -24.30 2.72 -5.92
N THR A 701 -23.58 1.86 -6.62
CA THR A 701 -23.53 1.85 -8.09
C THR A 701 -24.83 1.35 -8.72
N GLY A 702 -25.72 0.71 -7.94
CA GLY A 702 -27.00 0.20 -8.38
C GLY A 702 -28.17 1.17 -8.20
N GLU A 703 -27.99 2.28 -7.47
CA GLU A 703 -29.06 3.20 -7.10
C GLU A 703 -28.78 4.64 -7.56
N SER A 704 -29.85 5.39 -7.88
CA SER A 704 -29.71 6.82 -8.18
C SER A 704 -29.58 7.59 -6.87
N GLN A 705 -28.48 8.33 -6.72
CA GLN A 705 -28.18 9.11 -5.51
C GLN A 705 -28.14 10.62 -5.83
N PRO A 706 -29.29 11.30 -5.99
CA PRO A 706 -29.35 12.70 -6.44
C PRO A 706 -28.74 13.71 -5.44
N ASN A 707 -28.59 13.30 -4.18
CA ASN A 707 -28.00 14.11 -3.11
C ASN A 707 -26.52 13.80 -2.87
N LEU A 708 -25.93 12.89 -3.66
CA LEU A 708 -24.53 12.55 -3.54
C LEU A 708 -23.68 13.78 -3.83
N ARG A 709 -22.90 14.18 -2.84
CA ARG A 709 -21.88 15.22 -2.95
C ARG A 709 -20.55 14.58 -2.63
N CYS A 710 -19.59 14.75 -3.53
CA CYS A 710 -18.28 14.16 -3.35
C CYS A 710 -17.13 15.07 -3.76
N LEU A 711 -15.99 14.86 -3.11
CA LEU A 711 -14.67 15.30 -3.56
C LEU A 711 -14.00 14.12 -4.24
N THR A 712 -13.65 14.29 -5.52
CA THR A 712 -12.86 13.32 -6.28
C THR A 712 -11.40 13.75 -6.28
N CYS A 713 -10.52 12.86 -5.86
CA CYS A 713 -9.07 12.98 -5.89
C CYS A 713 -8.53 11.91 -6.84
N TYR A 714 -8.11 12.31 -8.04
CA TYR A 714 -7.56 11.41 -9.04
C TYR A 714 -6.04 11.55 -9.12
N VAL A 715 -5.37 10.40 -9.03
CA VAL A 715 -3.93 10.25 -9.20
C VAL A 715 -3.69 9.51 -10.51
N ALA A 716 -3.04 10.20 -11.45
CA ALA A 716 -2.88 9.72 -12.81
C ALA A 716 -2.07 8.43 -12.90
N LYS A 717 -2.21 7.71 -14.02
CA LYS A 717 -1.30 6.60 -14.33
C LYS A 717 0.16 7.07 -14.34
N GLN A 718 1.07 6.16 -13.99
CA GLN A 718 2.51 6.39 -14.03
C GLN A 718 2.92 6.97 -15.39
N PRO A 719 3.82 7.97 -15.40
CA PRO A 719 4.31 8.56 -16.63
C PRO A 719 4.98 7.52 -17.53
N THR A 720 4.82 7.69 -18.84
CA THR A 720 5.55 6.91 -19.84
C THR A 720 6.81 7.65 -20.24
N ILE A 721 7.94 6.95 -20.23
CA ILE A 721 9.25 7.49 -20.60
C ILE A 721 9.77 6.68 -21.79
N LYS A 722 10.05 7.34 -22.91
CA LYS A 722 10.66 6.73 -24.10
C LYS A 722 11.85 7.59 -24.54
N GLY A 723 13.07 7.18 -24.20
CA GLY A 723 14.26 8.02 -24.40
C GLY A 723 14.15 9.29 -23.56
N THR A 724 14.15 10.45 -24.21
CA THR A 724 13.97 11.77 -23.58
C THR A 724 12.50 12.22 -23.49
N ASP A 725 11.58 11.52 -24.15
CA ASP A 725 10.16 11.87 -24.14
C ASP A 725 9.50 11.43 -22.83
N TYR A 726 9.13 12.43 -22.01
CA TYR A 726 8.35 12.25 -20.79
C TYR A 726 6.89 12.65 -21.02
N HIS A 727 5.97 11.72 -20.80
CA HIS A 727 4.54 12.00 -20.88
C HIS A 727 3.82 11.56 -19.60
N GLU A 728 3.20 12.54 -18.93
CA GLU A 728 2.39 12.35 -17.73
C GLU A 728 0.94 12.75 -17.98
N ASN A 729 0.01 11.92 -17.50
CA ASN A 729 -1.41 12.26 -17.49
C ASN A 729 -1.74 13.24 -16.35
N VAL A 730 -2.86 13.95 -16.45
CA VAL A 730 -3.27 14.95 -15.46
C VAL A 730 -3.77 14.29 -14.17
N SER A 731 -3.12 14.57 -13.04
CA SER A 731 -3.66 14.32 -11.69
C SER A 731 -4.50 15.53 -11.24
N TYR A 732 -5.61 15.33 -10.53
CA TYR A 732 -6.54 16.43 -10.23
C TYR A 732 -7.42 16.25 -8.98
N LEU A 733 -7.94 17.39 -8.51
CA LEU A 733 -9.06 17.51 -7.59
C LEU A 733 -10.31 18.01 -8.34
N HIS A 734 -11.48 17.46 -8.01
CA HIS A 734 -12.75 17.81 -8.66
C HIS A 734 -13.93 17.68 -7.68
N ILE A 735 -14.92 18.58 -7.80
CA ILE A 735 -16.21 18.47 -7.11
C ILE A 735 -17.15 17.61 -7.95
N GLY A 736 -17.73 16.58 -7.34
CA GLY A 736 -18.72 15.77 -8.02
C GLY A 736 -20.03 16.50 -8.29
N GLY A 737 -20.42 16.55 -9.57
CA GLY A 737 -21.77 16.94 -10.03
C GLY A 737 -22.76 15.75 -10.04
N PRO A 738 -23.93 15.88 -10.71
CA PRO A 738 -24.98 14.85 -10.72
C PRO A 738 -24.57 13.46 -11.24
N GLY A 739 -23.52 13.35 -12.06
CA GLY A 739 -23.00 12.08 -12.56
C GLY A 739 -21.69 11.62 -11.91
N ALA A 740 -21.16 12.36 -10.94
CA ALA A 740 -19.95 11.96 -10.23
C ALA A 740 -20.25 10.85 -9.20
N PRO A 741 -19.26 9.97 -8.93
CA PRO A 741 -17.89 9.97 -9.43
C PRO A 741 -17.67 9.33 -10.83
N PHE A 742 -18.73 8.91 -11.51
CA PHE A 742 -18.66 8.05 -12.71
C PHE A 742 -18.28 8.77 -14.02
N GLU A 743 -18.10 10.09 -13.99
CA GLU A 743 -17.85 10.93 -15.18
C GLU A 743 -16.35 11.17 -15.47
N HIS A 744 -15.44 10.30 -15.02
CA HIS A 744 -13.99 10.50 -15.17
C HIS A 744 -13.56 10.87 -16.60
N GLY A 745 -14.06 10.14 -17.61
CA GLY A 745 -13.73 10.42 -19.01
C GLY A 745 -14.20 11.80 -19.51
N ILE A 746 -15.35 12.27 -19.02
CA ILE A 746 -15.87 13.61 -19.34
C ILE A 746 -15.02 14.68 -18.66
N VAL A 747 -14.67 14.48 -17.38
CA VAL A 747 -13.81 15.40 -16.62
C VAL A 747 -12.47 15.60 -17.31
N LEU A 748 -11.85 14.51 -17.81
CA LEU A 748 -10.60 14.59 -18.56
C LEU A 748 -10.77 15.29 -19.92
N LYS A 749 -11.76 14.88 -20.72
CA LYS A 749 -11.97 15.39 -22.09
C LYS A 749 -12.32 16.87 -22.11
N GLU A 750 -13.10 17.33 -21.14
CA GLU A 750 -13.57 18.71 -21.06
C GLU A 750 -12.77 19.58 -20.10
N HIS A 751 -11.68 19.06 -19.55
CA HIS A 751 -10.80 19.77 -18.61
C HIS A 751 -11.53 20.34 -17.37
N ARG A 752 -12.53 19.64 -16.84
CA ARG A 752 -13.41 20.11 -15.75
C ARG A 752 -12.78 19.91 -14.35
N TYR A 753 -11.54 20.33 -14.14
CA TYR A 753 -10.87 20.18 -12.84
C TYR A 753 -11.08 21.40 -11.95
N SER A 754 -11.10 21.21 -10.63
CA SER A 754 -10.96 22.33 -9.68
C SER A 754 -9.50 22.75 -9.55
N ALA A 755 -8.59 21.77 -9.46
CA ALA A 755 -7.15 21.98 -9.53
C ALA A 755 -6.49 20.75 -10.16
N ALA A 756 -5.36 20.93 -10.86
CA ALA A 756 -4.73 19.86 -11.62
C ALA A 756 -3.22 20.05 -11.80
N SER A 757 -2.51 18.97 -12.11
CA SER A 757 -1.11 19.00 -12.55
C SER A 757 -0.81 17.86 -13.53
N ASN A 758 -0.05 18.17 -14.58
CA ASN A 758 0.54 17.23 -15.55
C ASN A 758 2.06 17.06 -15.33
N ALA A 759 2.54 17.39 -14.14
CA ALA A 759 3.93 17.30 -13.72
C ALA A 759 3.99 16.85 -12.25
N PHE A 760 2.98 16.06 -11.84
CA PHE A 760 2.84 15.60 -10.46
C PHE A 760 3.85 14.50 -10.16
N TYR A 761 4.27 13.70 -11.13
CA TYR A 761 5.21 12.59 -10.94
C TYR A 761 6.67 12.95 -11.22
N VAL A 762 6.94 14.14 -11.76
CA VAL A 762 8.27 14.55 -12.19
C VAL A 762 9.31 14.36 -11.07
N GLY A 763 10.38 13.60 -11.36
CA GLY A 763 11.44 13.33 -10.39
C GLY A 763 11.07 12.36 -9.25
N CYS A 764 9.90 11.71 -9.28
CA CYS A 764 9.52 10.69 -8.32
C CYS A 764 10.13 9.32 -8.67
N ASN A 765 10.47 8.52 -7.66
CA ASN A 765 10.72 7.11 -7.84
C ASN A 765 9.40 6.39 -8.09
N THR A 766 9.09 6.17 -9.36
CA THR A 766 7.88 5.46 -9.83
C THR A 766 8.08 3.95 -9.93
N ASP A 767 9.25 3.43 -9.55
CA ASP A 767 9.57 1.99 -9.61
C ASP A 767 9.05 1.22 -8.39
N ASN A 768 8.51 1.91 -7.39
CA ASN A 768 8.03 1.35 -6.12
C ASN A 768 6.67 1.96 -5.73
N LEU A 769 6.08 1.49 -4.63
CA LEU A 769 4.88 2.04 -4.03
C LEU A 769 5.07 3.52 -3.70
N MET A 770 4.24 4.36 -4.31
CA MET A 770 4.24 5.79 -4.08
C MET A 770 3.24 6.13 -2.98
N THR A 771 3.67 6.93 -2.00
CA THR A 771 2.81 7.36 -0.90
C THR A 771 2.21 8.73 -1.22
N PHE A 772 0.90 8.86 -1.09
CA PHE A 772 0.16 10.10 -1.28
C PHE A 772 -0.53 10.52 0.01
N SER A 773 -0.82 11.81 0.10
CA SER A 773 -1.58 12.42 1.19
C SER A 773 -2.68 13.32 0.60
N LEU A 774 -3.90 13.15 1.10
CA LEU A 774 -4.99 14.09 0.93
C LEU A 774 -5.26 14.75 2.28
N GLU A 775 -4.95 16.04 2.37
CA GLU A 775 -5.24 16.88 3.52
C GLU A 775 -6.54 17.65 3.27
N ILE A 776 -7.45 17.60 4.25
CA ILE A 776 -8.74 18.29 4.23
C ILE A 776 -8.79 19.28 5.40
N GLN A 777 -8.76 20.57 5.07
CA GLN A 777 -8.92 21.67 6.02
C GLN A 777 -10.37 22.12 6.01
N ARG A 778 -11.14 21.64 6.99
CA ARG A 778 -12.59 21.82 7.03
C ARG A 778 -13.03 23.26 7.35
N SER A 779 -12.25 24.01 8.11
CA SER A 779 -12.53 25.42 8.43
C SER A 779 -12.40 26.34 7.23
N THR A 780 -11.36 26.13 6.42
CA THR A 780 -11.06 26.96 5.25
C THR A 780 -11.75 26.45 3.99
N GLY A 781 -12.25 25.21 4.00
CA GLY A 781 -12.78 24.56 2.80
C GLY A 781 -11.68 24.12 1.84
N THR A 782 -10.43 23.97 2.29
CA THR A 782 -9.30 23.64 1.42
C THR A 782 -9.03 22.14 1.39
N ALA A 783 -8.80 21.59 0.20
CA ALA A 783 -8.25 20.25 0.01
C ALA A 783 -6.90 20.32 -0.69
N ILE A 784 -5.94 19.52 -0.22
CA ILE A 784 -4.56 19.50 -0.72
C ILE A 784 -4.15 18.06 -0.99
N LEU A 785 -3.86 17.74 -2.24
CA LEU A 785 -3.24 16.49 -2.67
C LEU A 785 -1.73 16.71 -2.82
N SER A 786 -0.93 15.85 -2.20
CA SER A 786 0.53 15.88 -2.29
C SER A 786 1.15 14.48 -2.22
N HIS A 787 2.43 14.38 -2.56
CA HIS A 787 3.24 13.23 -2.18
C HIS A 787 3.47 13.19 -0.68
N SER A 788 3.81 12.01 -0.18
CA SER A 788 4.32 11.77 1.17
C SER A 788 5.42 10.71 1.13
N GLY A 789 6.10 10.49 2.26
CA GLY A 789 7.19 9.52 2.36
C GLY A 789 8.40 9.85 1.45
N PRO A 790 9.08 8.85 0.87
CA PRO A 790 10.33 9.04 0.12
C PRO A 790 10.25 9.96 -1.10
N ASN A 791 9.10 10.06 -1.75
CA ASN A 791 8.98 10.90 -2.95
C ASN A 791 8.88 12.39 -2.63
N LEU A 792 8.41 12.74 -1.42
CA LEU A 792 8.35 14.13 -0.96
C LEU A 792 9.75 14.77 -0.82
N ILE A 793 10.79 13.94 -0.72
CA ILE A 793 12.19 14.35 -0.69
C ILE A 793 12.56 15.15 -1.94
N TYR A 794 12.07 14.69 -3.10
CA TYR A 794 12.45 15.21 -4.42
C TYR A 794 11.35 15.98 -5.11
N ASN A 795 10.08 15.62 -4.87
CA ASN A 795 8.94 16.28 -5.47
C ASN A 795 7.97 16.76 -4.40
N ARG A 796 7.91 18.10 -4.25
CA ARG A 796 7.05 18.81 -3.30
C ARG A 796 5.81 19.42 -3.96
N LYS A 797 5.48 18.99 -5.18
CA LYS A 797 4.30 19.46 -5.90
C LYS A 797 3.04 19.19 -5.08
N LYS A 798 2.17 20.19 -5.03
CA LYS A 798 0.85 20.11 -4.38
C LYS A 798 -0.22 20.51 -5.39
N ILE A 799 -1.35 19.83 -5.34
CA ILE A 799 -2.58 20.21 -6.03
C ILE A 799 -3.55 20.64 -4.95
N SER A 800 -3.84 21.94 -4.86
CA SER A 800 -4.66 22.52 -3.81
C SER A 800 -5.82 23.31 -4.39
N TYR A 801 -6.98 23.24 -3.74
CA TYR A 801 -8.14 24.04 -4.08
C TYR A 801 -8.97 24.37 -2.83
N THR A 802 -9.50 25.59 -2.78
CA THR A 802 -10.41 26.05 -1.71
C THR A 802 -11.84 26.08 -2.25
N PHE A 803 -12.68 25.21 -1.71
CA PHE A 803 -14.07 25.05 -2.10
C PHE A 803 -14.98 26.00 -1.33
N GLU A 804 -15.86 26.68 -2.06
CA GLU A 804 -16.98 27.40 -1.44
C GLU A 804 -17.97 26.40 -0.83
N LYS A 805 -18.41 26.68 0.40
CA LYS A 805 -19.34 25.83 1.16
C LYS A 805 -20.67 25.59 0.43
N SER A 806 -21.11 26.55 -0.39
CA SER A 806 -22.28 26.45 -1.26
C SER A 806 -22.15 25.37 -2.33
N ASN A 807 -20.92 25.15 -2.82
CA ASN A 807 -20.62 24.17 -3.87
C ASN A 807 -20.31 22.80 -3.27
N LEU A 808 -19.44 22.77 -2.26
CA LEU A 808 -19.06 21.55 -1.56
C LEU A 808 -18.66 21.87 -0.11
N ASP A 809 -19.50 21.45 0.85
CA ASP A 809 -19.18 21.54 2.27
C ASP A 809 -18.32 20.33 2.69
N LEU A 810 -17.01 20.54 2.84
CA LEU A 810 -16.07 19.49 3.27
C LEU A 810 -16.38 18.93 4.68
N ASN A 811 -17.22 19.60 5.47
CA ASN A 811 -17.69 19.09 6.76
C ASN A 811 -18.71 17.95 6.62
N GLN A 812 -19.39 17.86 5.48
CA GLN A 812 -20.42 16.84 5.24
C GLN A 812 -19.82 15.54 4.69
N LEU A 813 -18.57 15.56 4.22
CA LEU A 813 -17.90 14.39 3.68
C LEU A 813 -17.50 13.43 4.81
N ASN A 814 -17.95 12.19 4.70
CA ASN A 814 -17.86 11.19 5.76
C ASN A 814 -17.33 9.84 5.28
N PHE A 815 -17.75 9.38 4.11
CA PHE A 815 -17.36 8.09 3.53
C PHE A 815 -16.13 8.25 2.64
N ILE A 816 -15.32 7.20 2.58
CA ILE A 816 -14.09 7.15 1.78
C ILE A 816 -14.20 5.95 0.86
N HIS A 817 -14.03 6.19 -0.43
CA HIS A 817 -14.10 5.17 -1.47
C HIS A 817 -12.83 5.17 -2.30
N ALA A 818 -12.42 3.99 -2.77
CA ALA A 818 -11.34 3.81 -3.72
C ALA A 818 -11.87 3.18 -5.01
N SER A 819 -11.31 3.55 -6.15
CA SER A 819 -11.69 3.07 -7.47
C SER A 819 -10.48 3.11 -8.42
N ALA A 820 -10.53 2.32 -9.48
CA ALA A 820 -9.44 2.13 -10.42
C ALA A 820 -9.90 2.26 -11.89
N GLY A 821 -9.01 2.78 -12.73
CA GLY A 821 -9.24 2.99 -14.15
C GLY A 821 -9.09 1.72 -14.97
N ALA A 822 -8.28 1.79 -16.03
CA ALA A 822 -8.10 0.74 -17.02
C ALA A 822 -7.18 -0.41 -16.55
N CYS A 823 -6.43 -0.17 -15.47
CA CYS A 823 -5.47 -1.11 -14.91
C CYS A 823 -5.90 -1.57 -13.51
N LYS A 824 -5.44 -2.77 -13.10
CA LYS A 824 -5.52 -3.17 -11.70
C LYS A 824 -4.64 -2.25 -10.84
N VAL A 825 -5.13 -1.84 -9.67
CA VAL A 825 -4.41 -0.94 -8.77
C VAL A 825 -4.24 -1.57 -7.38
N PRO A 826 -3.02 -1.92 -6.96
CA PRO A 826 -2.75 -2.30 -5.59
C PRO A 826 -2.72 -1.06 -4.69
N ILE A 827 -3.63 -1.03 -3.72
CA ILE A 827 -3.73 0.01 -2.70
C ILE A 827 -3.23 -0.56 -1.37
N ARG A 828 -2.27 0.13 -0.78
CA ARG A 828 -1.57 -0.29 0.43
C ARG A 828 -1.65 0.81 1.46
N ASN A 829 -1.76 0.43 2.73
CA ASN A 829 -1.75 1.37 3.84
C ASN A 829 -2.69 2.57 3.66
N LEU A 830 -3.93 2.33 3.21
CA LEU A 830 -4.95 3.38 3.11
C LEU A 830 -5.60 3.60 4.49
N PHE A 831 -5.33 4.74 5.13
CA PHE A 831 -5.83 5.07 6.47
C PHE A 831 -6.11 6.56 6.67
N VAL A 832 -6.86 6.87 7.72
CA VAL A 832 -7.25 8.22 8.14
C VAL A 832 -6.58 8.56 9.47
N THR A 833 -6.08 9.79 9.60
CA THR A 833 -5.52 10.33 10.84
C THR A 833 -5.80 11.83 10.95
N PHE A 834 -5.70 12.35 12.16
CA PHE A 834 -5.86 13.77 12.48
C PHE A 834 -4.54 14.39 12.97
N LYS A 835 -3.45 13.61 12.90
CA LYS A 835 -2.08 14.07 13.10
C LYS A 835 -1.32 13.81 11.81
N LYS A 836 -0.72 14.86 11.24
CA LYS A 836 0.17 14.75 10.08
C LYS A 836 1.27 13.72 10.39
N GLU A 837 1.49 12.77 9.50
CA GLU A 837 2.60 11.83 9.65
C GLU A 837 3.93 12.60 9.53
N PRO A 838 4.98 12.20 10.26
CA PRO A 838 6.29 12.84 10.16
C PRO A 838 6.80 12.76 8.72
N GLU A 839 7.11 13.91 8.14
CA GLU A 839 7.74 13.98 6.83
C GLU A 839 9.27 13.90 7.02
N PRO A 840 10.01 13.28 6.09
CA PRO A 840 11.47 13.09 6.23
C PRO A 840 12.29 14.39 6.30
N PHE A 841 11.66 15.57 6.32
CA PHE A 841 12.31 16.88 6.30
C PHE A 841 11.84 17.86 7.40
N ASP A 842 10.80 17.55 8.18
CA ASP A 842 10.06 18.59 8.93
C ASP A 842 10.76 19.10 10.22
N ASP A 843 11.91 18.54 10.65
CA ASP A 843 12.50 18.89 11.98
C ASP A 843 13.95 19.45 11.98
N ALA A 844 14.68 19.50 10.85
CA ALA A 844 16.14 19.73 10.89
C ALA A 844 16.70 20.91 10.05
N VAL A 845 15.88 21.60 9.25
CA VAL A 845 16.40 22.61 8.31
C VAL A 845 16.52 24.01 8.93
N ASP A 846 15.78 24.30 10.00
CA ASP A 846 15.80 25.64 10.63
C ASP A 846 17.01 25.92 11.54
N THR A 847 17.93 24.97 11.76
CA THR A 847 19.04 25.15 12.74
C THR A 847 20.46 24.92 12.22
N ALA A 848 20.66 24.47 10.99
CA ALA A 848 22.01 24.23 10.47
C ALA A 848 22.44 25.36 9.51
N GLN A 849 23.10 26.39 10.05
CA GLN A 849 23.89 27.29 9.21
C GLN A 849 24.94 26.47 8.41
N PRO A 850 25.15 26.76 7.12
CA PRO A 850 26.21 26.13 6.36
C PRO A 850 27.57 26.60 6.89
N THR A 851 28.32 25.72 7.53
CA THR A 851 29.77 25.92 7.69
C THR A 851 30.41 25.73 6.32
N VAL A 852 30.49 26.80 5.53
CA VAL A 852 31.42 26.88 4.41
C VAL A 852 32.81 26.98 5.04
N SER A 853 33.60 25.91 4.99
CA SER A 853 35.01 25.97 5.40
C SER A 853 35.77 26.82 4.38
N SER A 854 36.13 28.04 4.78
CA SER A 854 36.93 29.00 3.99
C SER A 854 38.41 28.61 3.89
N THR A 855 38.75 27.33 3.74
CA THR A 855 40.14 26.84 3.69
C THR A 855 40.58 26.37 2.31
N ALA A 856 40.03 26.94 1.26
CA ALA A 856 40.48 26.74 -0.11
C ALA A 856 40.94 28.08 -0.71
N ASN A 857 41.98 28.71 -0.14
CA ASN A 857 42.79 29.75 -0.81
C ASN A 857 44.00 30.20 0.02
N GLN A 858 44.77 29.27 0.60
CA GLN A 858 46.13 29.59 1.04
C GLN A 858 47.14 28.92 0.11
N ARG A 859 47.73 29.74 -0.78
CA ARG A 859 48.97 29.37 -1.49
C ARG A 859 50.04 29.02 -0.46
N PRO A 860 50.80 27.93 -0.64
CA PRO A 860 51.90 27.61 0.26
C PRO A 860 53.05 28.59 -0.01
N GLU A 861 53.38 29.41 0.99
CA GLU A 861 54.64 30.13 1.05
C GLU A 861 55.78 29.11 1.19
N SER A 862 56.76 29.22 0.28
CA SER A 862 58.03 28.51 0.31
C SER A 862 58.78 28.82 1.60
N LYS A 863 59.02 27.80 2.42
CA LYS A 863 60.00 27.87 3.51
C LYS A 863 61.39 27.57 2.97
N ASP A 864 62.16 28.62 2.75
CA ASP A 864 63.62 28.54 2.78
C ASP A 864 64.12 28.59 4.24
N GLU A 865 65.03 27.66 4.52
CA GLU A 865 66.10 27.59 5.53
C GLU A 865 66.15 28.61 6.69
N LYS A 866 66.19 28.09 7.93
CA LYS A 866 67.44 28.00 8.76
C LYS A 866 67.16 27.55 10.21
N SER A 867 68.10 26.74 10.67
CA SER A 867 68.40 26.19 12.02
C SER A 867 67.37 25.26 12.66
#